data_AF-A0A9D6TIZ9-F1
#
_entry.id   AF-A0A9D6TIZ9-F1
#
_cell.length_a   1.000
_cell.length_b   1.000
_cell.length_c   1.000
_cell.angle_alpha   90.00
_cell.angle_beta   90.00
_cell.angle_gamma   90.00
#
_symmetry.space_group_name_H-M   'P 1'
#
loop_
_entity.id
_entity.type
_entity.pdbx_description
1 polymer ?
#
loop_
_entity_poly.entity_id
_entity_poly.type
_entity_poly.pdbx_seq_one_letter_code
_entity_poly.pdbx_strand_id
1 'polypeptide(L)'
;MLLHRLRSLLCLVAAAAAANVTAVRADPLRCNLEGYTAIFGLTAVVEQDVLTVTWLGAAGAEVRARYAIERAQPIVRELAVRPAGGEWRVLGQDLTPEFTVQTGRRRIDFTGLNPLKALGIDTTSREVIERQGWVAFWDAPFVVPGDPKRNVDLPRTPEEIQRAPAIFNTTSCEVKTDGARLEVNFPGLSMGIFAGGLRFTHYRGTNLLRLEAIAKTGKNLVAYKYDAGLKGFSTARLPRVRWHDTGGNAQDHRFGGARHDGPVTIRAKYRVLIAEGGSGSVAIFPPPTVFFPAREVDTNLGYVWYRKDADTGYAIGIKQANQEDDLRYLQNFALYNAPPETWQRMATYFYVSPETASATRAAVMAFTRDDRFAPLPGYKTMVNHFHLQFTDRLRASGSLDTQIPDLAAMKALGLNIIGLSDFHADKLRASDPGPGRFADQKDYFEACRRASDTDFLVLPWEEPSAYFGGHYNLIGPRPLFFSKVRPAGQPWTEQDPAFGKVYHTGSAEDVQQFLEAENAFWYTAHPRTKSSAGYPDAYQDKFFARSDHFLGIAFKPGMGMDLSELRLAEGRTFDAIDRLNNRYAGAGLRPKYLIGDADTYQKWPHDDLFPGFTVNYLQLERVPGPDEDWSPILAALREGKFFVTTGEVFIRHYAVTGTGARRTVEAEVDWTFPLEFVEVVWGDGQQVGREIVRATDLPPFGTKRFAIPFDATGKKWVRFAVWDSAVNGAFVQPVWLER
;
A
#
# COMPACT_ATOMS: atom_id res chain seq x y z
N MET A 1 45.58 -14.15 92.02
CA MET A 1 45.25 -15.59 92.07
C MET A 1 43.77 -15.74 91.77
N LEU A 2 43.24 -16.62 90.94
CA LEU A 2 43.69 -17.60 89.94
C LEU A 2 42.34 -17.99 89.24
N LEU A 3 42.20 -17.87 87.91
CA LEU A 3 42.05 -18.99 86.93
C LEU A 3 40.86 -19.96 87.19
N HIS A 4 40.04 -20.45 86.25
CA HIS A 4 39.96 -20.47 84.77
C HIS A 4 38.60 -21.12 84.35
N ARG A 5 37.87 -20.60 83.33
CA ARG A 5 37.62 -21.14 81.94
C ARG A 5 36.73 -22.43 81.87
N LEU A 6 35.81 -22.68 80.92
CA LEU A 6 35.50 -22.11 79.59
C LEU A 6 34.12 -22.61 79.03
N ARG A 7 33.39 -21.71 78.35
CA ARG A 7 32.57 -21.86 77.10
C ARG A 7 31.55 -23.00 76.89
N SER A 8 30.27 -22.64 76.73
CA SER A 8 29.60 -22.39 75.42
C SER A 8 28.10 -22.15 75.62
N LEU A 9 27.61 -20.94 75.34
CA LEU A 9 26.19 -20.57 75.41
C LEU A 9 25.75 -20.10 74.01
N LEU A 10 24.77 -20.79 73.41
CA LEU A 10 24.14 -20.37 72.16
C LEU A 10 22.89 -19.53 72.53
N CYS A 11 22.95 -18.21 72.33
CA CYS A 11 21.81 -17.32 72.50
C CYS A 11 21.00 -17.23 71.20
N LEU A 12 19.69 -17.50 71.29
CA LEU A 12 18.70 -17.00 70.34
C LEU A 12 18.65 -15.48 70.41
N VAL A 13 18.79 -14.81 69.27
CA VAL A 13 18.39 -13.40 69.10
C VAL A 13 17.35 -13.35 67.99
N ALA A 14 16.14 -12.96 68.35
CA ALA A 14 15.09 -12.57 67.42
C ALA A 14 15.45 -11.21 66.81
N ALA A 15 15.55 -11.15 65.48
CA ALA A 15 15.69 -9.91 64.73
C ALA A 15 14.44 -9.70 63.87
N ALA A 16 13.62 -8.71 64.24
CA ALA A 16 12.51 -8.22 63.44
C ALA A 16 12.95 -6.97 62.65
N ALA A 17 12.58 -6.98 61.36
CA ALA A 17 12.25 -5.85 60.49
C ALA A 17 13.29 -4.77 60.18
N ALA A 18 13.77 -4.78 58.93
CA ALA A 18 13.56 -3.69 57.97
C ALA A 18 13.90 -4.20 56.57
N ALA A 19 12.91 -4.74 55.85
CA ALA A 19 13.06 -4.95 54.42
C ALA A 19 13.02 -3.56 53.75
N ASN A 20 14.18 -3.06 53.33
CA ASN A 20 14.26 -1.94 52.41
C ASN A 20 13.63 -2.39 51.08
N VAL A 21 12.32 -2.18 50.95
CA VAL A 21 11.66 -2.15 49.65
C VAL A 21 12.24 -0.94 48.93
N THR A 22 13.22 -1.18 48.06
CA THR A 22 13.63 -0.18 47.07
C THR A 22 12.41 0.09 46.21
N ALA A 23 11.70 1.19 46.49
CA ALA A 23 10.71 1.73 45.59
C ALA A 23 11.43 1.98 44.26
N VAL A 24 11.13 1.18 43.25
CA VAL A 24 11.56 1.41 41.88
C VAL A 24 10.89 2.71 41.46
N ARG A 25 11.62 3.82 41.61
CA ARG A 25 11.18 5.12 41.10
C ARG A 25 11.18 5.00 39.58
N ALA A 26 10.02 5.25 38.96
CA ALA A 26 9.95 5.48 37.52
C ALA A 26 10.92 6.62 37.17
N ASP A 27 11.57 6.53 36.00
CA ASP A 27 12.44 7.61 35.53
C ASP A 27 11.57 8.87 35.36
N PRO A 28 11.98 10.05 35.87
CA PRO A 28 11.15 11.25 35.79
C PRO A 28 10.92 11.63 34.33
N LEU A 29 9.66 11.58 33.89
CA LEU A 29 9.28 11.94 32.53
C LEU A 29 9.41 13.45 32.34
N ARG A 30 10.37 13.84 31.49
CA ARG A 30 10.49 15.22 31.00
C ARG A 30 9.96 15.29 29.58
N CYS A 31 8.97 16.14 29.33
CA CYS A 31 8.45 16.35 27.99
C CYS A 31 8.67 17.79 27.53
N ASN A 32 9.27 17.96 26.35
CA ASN A 32 9.32 19.25 25.67
C ASN A 32 7.92 19.57 25.12
N LEU A 33 7.36 20.71 25.54
CA LEU A 33 6.05 21.23 25.11
C LEU A 33 6.17 22.47 24.22
N GLU A 34 7.36 22.87 23.76
CA GLU A 34 7.55 24.05 22.90
C GLU A 34 6.71 24.00 21.62
N GLY A 35 6.55 22.80 21.03
CA GLY A 35 5.71 22.58 19.85
C GLY A 35 4.23 22.33 20.15
N TYR A 36 3.83 22.31 21.43
CA TYR A 36 2.47 22.03 21.85
C TYR A 36 1.65 23.32 21.97
N THR A 37 0.45 23.29 21.41
CA THR A 37 -0.57 24.31 21.62
C THR A 37 -1.88 23.61 21.95
N ALA A 38 -2.46 23.93 23.09
CA ALA A 38 -3.75 23.39 23.49
C ALA A 38 -4.83 23.83 22.51
N ILE A 39 -5.64 22.88 22.04
CA ILE A 39 -6.82 23.16 21.22
C ILE A 39 -8.03 22.46 21.80
N PHE A 40 -9.23 22.98 21.53
CA PHE A 40 -10.45 22.36 22.00
C PHE A 40 -10.56 20.90 21.53
N GLY A 41 -10.87 20.00 22.47
CA GLY A 41 -10.99 18.57 22.22
C GLY A 41 -9.67 17.86 21.94
N LEU A 42 -8.51 18.47 22.23
CA LEU A 42 -7.19 17.81 22.13
C LEU A 42 -6.17 18.51 23.03
N THR A 43 -5.87 17.89 24.17
CA THR A 43 -5.05 18.50 25.22
C THR A 43 -3.98 17.54 25.73
N ALA A 44 -2.85 18.10 26.17
CA ALA A 44 -1.77 17.36 26.80
C ALA A 44 -1.37 18.05 28.12
N VAL A 45 -1.21 17.27 29.18
CA VAL A 45 -0.83 17.76 30.52
C VAL A 45 0.24 16.84 31.10
N VAL A 46 1.31 17.41 31.64
CA VAL A 46 2.36 16.66 32.34
C VAL A 46 2.20 16.87 33.84
N GLU A 47 1.88 15.81 34.57
CA GLU A 47 1.71 15.81 36.03
C GLU A 47 2.33 14.55 36.62
N GLN A 48 3.10 14.71 37.71
CA GLN A 48 3.70 13.59 38.46
C GLN A 48 4.44 12.58 37.57
N ASP A 49 5.31 13.07 36.68
CA ASP A 49 6.08 12.25 35.73
C ASP A 49 5.23 11.43 34.75
N VAL A 50 3.99 11.87 34.48
CA VAL A 50 3.08 11.25 33.50
C VAL A 50 2.55 12.31 32.53
N LEU A 51 2.67 12.04 31.23
CA LEU A 51 2.03 12.83 30.18
C LEU A 51 0.64 12.26 29.91
N THR A 52 -0.40 13.05 30.15
CA THR A 52 -1.78 12.69 29.82
C THR A 52 -2.21 13.42 28.56
N VAL A 53 -2.55 12.67 27.51
CA VAL A 53 -3.21 13.18 26.31
C VAL A 53 -4.68 12.79 26.36
N THR A 54 -5.57 13.76 26.22
CA THR A 54 -7.02 13.55 26.12
C THR A 54 -7.53 14.18 24.83
N TRP A 55 -8.36 13.46 24.08
CA TRP A 55 -8.93 13.98 22.84
C TRP A 55 -10.38 13.56 22.66
N LEU A 56 -11.12 14.42 21.96
CA LEU A 56 -12.48 14.16 21.51
C LEU A 56 -12.42 13.18 20.33
N GLY A 57 -13.08 12.05 20.49
CA GLY A 57 -13.17 10.98 19.52
C GLY A 57 -14.47 10.98 18.72
N ALA A 58 -14.80 9.83 18.14
CA ALA A 58 -16.02 9.63 17.36
C ALA A 58 -17.27 9.59 18.26
N ALA A 59 -18.41 10.01 17.71
CA ALA A 59 -19.71 10.03 18.39
C ALA A 59 -19.70 10.75 19.77
N GLY A 60 -18.82 11.75 19.93
CA GLY A 60 -18.69 12.52 21.18
C GLY A 60 -18.02 11.76 22.32
N ALA A 61 -17.46 10.57 22.08
CA ALA A 61 -16.62 9.89 23.06
C ALA A 61 -15.35 10.71 23.31
N GLU A 62 -14.75 10.57 24.48
CA GLU A 62 -13.41 11.07 24.77
C GLU A 62 -12.47 9.90 25.00
N VAL A 63 -11.25 10.03 24.50
CA VAL A 63 -10.22 9.01 24.64
C VAL A 63 -9.03 9.62 25.37
N ARG A 64 -8.37 8.82 26.19
CA ARG A 64 -7.22 9.23 27.00
C ARG A 64 -6.11 8.20 26.90
N ALA A 65 -4.89 8.69 26.66
CA ALA A 65 -3.67 7.94 26.78
C ALA A 65 -2.75 8.63 27.79
N ARG A 66 -2.26 7.88 28.78
CA ARG A 66 -1.28 8.35 29.76
C ARG A 66 0.04 7.66 29.48
N TYR A 67 1.09 8.44 29.29
CA TYR A 67 2.42 7.97 28.95
C TYR A 67 3.40 8.17 30.09
N ALA A 68 4.32 7.23 30.23
CA ALA A 68 5.44 7.29 31.16
C ALA A 68 6.68 6.65 30.53
N ILE A 69 7.83 6.82 31.17
CA ILE A 69 9.05 6.06 30.88
C ILE A 69 9.33 5.13 32.06
N GLU A 70 9.56 3.86 31.79
CA GLU A 70 9.93 2.87 32.79
C GLU A 70 11.16 2.11 32.31
N ARG A 71 12.27 2.22 33.04
CA ARG A 71 13.57 1.62 32.67
C ARG A 71 13.99 2.02 31.26
N ALA A 72 13.95 3.33 30.99
CA ALA A 72 14.19 3.93 29.68
C ALA A 72 13.27 3.48 28.53
N GLN A 73 12.18 2.75 28.82
CA GLN A 73 11.19 2.33 27.81
C GLN A 73 9.91 3.18 27.90
N PRO A 74 9.43 3.77 26.79
CA PRO A 74 8.12 4.39 26.73
C PRO A 74 7.02 3.35 26.98
N ILE A 75 6.06 3.69 27.83
CA ILE A 75 4.88 2.86 28.07
C ILE A 75 3.60 3.69 28.00
N VAL A 76 2.48 3.02 27.67
CA VAL A 76 1.13 3.55 27.85
C VAL A 76 0.65 3.11 29.23
N ARG A 77 0.92 3.95 30.24
CA ARG A 77 0.51 3.74 31.64
C ARG A 77 -0.99 3.49 31.78
N GLU A 78 -1.79 4.19 30.98
CA GLU A 78 -3.24 3.96 30.90
C GLU A 78 -3.76 4.27 29.50
N LEU A 79 -4.61 3.39 28.96
CA LEU A 79 -5.42 3.63 27.78
C LEU A 79 -6.90 3.53 28.17
N ALA A 80 -7.64 4.62 28.04
CA ALA A 80 -9.02 4.72 28.52
C ALA A 80 -9.92 5.45 27.52
N VAL A 81 -11.22 5.18 27.64
CA VAL A 81 -12.26 5.81 26.82
C VAL A 81 -13.48 6.13 27.67
N ARG A 82 -14.15 7.23 27.38
CA ARG A 82 -15.37 7.70 28.02
C ARG A 82 -16.43 7.90 26.95
N PRO A 83 -17.54 7.14 26.93
CA PRO A 83 -18.65 7.44 26.03
C PRO A 83 -19.25 8.81 26.39
N ALA A 84 -19.93 9.44 25.44
CA ALA A 84 -20.53 10.76 25.64
C ALA A 84 -21.42 10.78 26.90
N GLY A 85 -21.09 11.65 27.87
CA GLY A 85 -21.82 11.77 29.13
C GLY A 85 -21.70 10.59 30.11
N GLY A 86 -20.81 9.62 29.85
CA GLY A 86 -20.56 8.47 30.73
C GLY A 86 -19.30 8.60 31.58
N GLU A 87 -18.91 7.49 32.20
CA GLU A 87 -17.70 7.39 33.03
C GLU A 87 -16.47 6.93 32.23
N TRP A 88 -15.27 7.25 32.73
CA TRP A 88 -14.02 6.74 32.17
C TRP A 88 -13.91 5.22 32.33
N ARG A 89 -13.60 4.52 31.24
CA ARG A 89 -13.40 3.08 31.19
C ARG A 89 -11.97 2.78 30.77
N VAL A 90 -11.20 2.16 31.65
CA VAL A 90 -9.83 1.74 31.35
C VAL A 90 -9.87 0.47 30.50
N LEU A 91 -9.16 0.47 29.37
CA LEU A 91 -9.03 -0.66 28.45
C LEU A 91 -7.63 -1.28 28.48
N GLY A 92 -6.61 -0.50 28.86
CA GLY A 92 -5.22 -0.95 28.99
C GLY A 92 -4.49 -0.25 30.13
N GLN A 93 -3.56 -0.96 30.77
CA GLN A 93 -2.65 -0.41 31.78
C GLN A 93 -1.26 -0.96 31.53
N ASP A 94 -0.25 -0.12 31.73
CA ASP A 94 1.16 -0.47 31.60
C ASP A 94 1.50 -1.17 30.27
N LEU A 95 0.84 -0.73 29.17
CA LEU A 95 1.05 -1.34 27.87
C LEU A 95 2.40 -0.92 27.31
N THR A 96 3.15 -1.90 26.80
CA THR A 96 4.48 -1.67 26.23
C THR A 96 4.43 -1.79 24.70
N PRO A 97 4.90 -0.78 23.94
CA PRO A 97 5.11 -0.88 22.50
C PRO A 97 6.10 -1.99 22.15
N GLU A 98 5.71 -2.86 21.22
CA GLU A 98 6.59 -3.86 20.62
C GLU A 98 6.76 -3.55 19.13
N PHE A 99 8.01 -3.44 18.69
CA PHE A 99 8.35 -3.42 17.27
C PHE A 99 9.44 -4.45 17.02
N THR A 100 9.42 -5.06 15.84
CA THR A 100 10.51 -5.93 15.38
C THR A 100 10.73 -5.69 13.90
N VAL A 101 11.97 -5.47 13.50
CA VAL A 101 12.38 -5.45 12.10
C VAL A 101 13.05 -6.76 11.75
N GLN A 102 12.84 -7.19 10.51
CA GLN A 102 13.68 -8.20 9.89
C GLN A 102 14.27 -7.58 8.62
N THR A 103 15.59 -7.63 8.50
CA THR A 103 16.35 -6.98 7.42
C THR A 103 17.13 -8.01 6.63
N GLY A 104 17.23 -7.81 5.32
CA GLY A 104 18.05 -8.57 4.40
C GLY A 104 18.75 -7.65 3.41
N ARG A 105 19.58 -8.23 2.55
CA ARG A 105 20.30 -7.49 1.50
C ARG A 105 19.51 -7.49 0.19
N ARG A 106 19.36 -6.30 -0.41
CA ARG A 106 18.78 -6.11 -1.74
C ARG A 106 19.66 -6.69 -2.83
N ARG A 107 19.06 -7.35 -3.82
CA ARG A 107 19.70 -7.76 -5.07
C ARG A 107 18.76 -7.49 -6.24
N ILE A 108 19.30 -7.04 -7.36
CA ILE A 108 18.53 -6.95 -8.60
C ILE A 108 18.10 -8.34 -9.06
N ASP A 109 16.95 -8.42 -9.70
CA ASP A 109 16.44 -9.63 -10.33
C ASP A 109 16.62 -9.65 -11.86
N PHE A 110 16.61 -10.85 -12.43
CA PHE A 110 16.87 -11.12 -13.84
C PHE A 110 15.84 -10.45 -14.77
N THR A 111 14.60 -10.27 -14.32
CA THR A 111 13.56 -9.62 -15.13
C THR A 111 13.91 -8.15 -15.35
N GLY A 112 14.59 -7.51 -14.39
CA GLY A 112 15.19 -6.18 -14.55
C GLY A 112 16.50 -6.18 -15.36
N LEU A 113 17.34 -7.21 -15.25
CA LEU A 113 18.63 -7.26 -15.96
C LEU A 113 18.46 -7.42 -17.48
N ASN A 114 17.55 -8.30 -17.93
CA ASN A 114 17.33 -8.58 -19.34
C ASN A 114 17.02 -7.34 -20.20
N PRO A 115 16.04 -6.48 -19.85
CA PRO A 115 15.77 -5.27 -20.61
C PRO A 115 16.94 -4.28 -20.59
N LEU A 116 17.67 -4.15 -19.48
CA LEU A 116 18.85 -3.27 -19.42
C LEU A 116 19.97 -3.76 -20.35
N LYS A 117 20.21 -5.08 -20.40
CA LYS A 117 21.15 -5.69 -21.33
C LYS A 117 20.73 -5.46 -22.78
N ALA A 118 19.44 -5.57 -23.09
CA ALA A 118 18.90 -5.26 -24.42
C ALA A 118 19.11 -3.79 -24.82
N LEU A 119 19.20 -2.88 -23.85
CA LEU A 119 19.55 -1.47 -24.04
C LEU A 119 21.07 -1.21 -24.13
N GLY A 120 21.90 -2.26 -24.10
CA GLY A 120 23.36 -2.14 -24.14
C GLY A 120 23.97 -1.62 -22.84
N ILE A 121 23.22 -1.60 -21.74
CA ILE A 121 23.72 -1.21 -20.41
C ILE A 121 24.57 -2.36 -19.87
N ASP A 122 25.76 -2.05 -19.33
CA ASP A 122 26.63 -3.03 -18.70
C ASP A 122 26.02 -3.56 -17.40
N THR A 123 25.31 -4.69 -17.50
CA THR A 123 24.70 -5.39 -16.37
C THR A 123 25.69 -6.20 -15.53
N THR A 124 26.98 -6.16 -15.86
CA THR A 124 28.06 -6.75 -15.04
C THR A 124 28.71 -5.71 -14.12
N SER A 125 28.50 -4.42 -14.40
CA SER A 125 28.98 -3.32 -13.56
C SER A 125 28.35 -3.37 -12.16
N ARG A 126 29.20 -3.25 -11.14
CA ARG A 126 28.75 -3.15 -9.75
C ARG A 126 27.84 -1.94 -9.54
N GLU A 127 28.16 -0.80 -10.14
CA GLU A 127 27.36 0.42 -10.04
C GLU A 127 25.92 0.19 -10.55
N VAL A 128 25.78 -0.48 -11.71
CA VAL A 128 24.47 -0.78 -12.28
C VAL A 128 23.71 -1.76 -11.38
N ILE A 129 24.35 -2.86 -10.97
CA ILE A 129 23.72 -3.87 -10.10
C ILE A 129 23.21 -3.24 -8.79
N GLU A 130 24.01 -2.38 -8.16
CA GLU A 130 23.62 -1.71 -6.92
C GLU A 130 22.50 -0.69 -7.14
N ARG A 131 22.60 0.17 -8.16
CA ARG A 131 21.54 1.12 -8.47
C ARG A 131 20.21 0.42 -8.72
N GLN A 132 20.24 -0.70 -9.44
CA GLN A 132 19.03 -1.44 -9.78
C GLN A 132 18.53 -2.36 -8.66
N GLY A 133 19.37 -2.71 -7.68
CA GLY A 133 18.93 -3.44 -6.49
C GLY A 133 17.81 -2.73 -5.72
N TRP A 134 17.74 -1.40 -5.79
CA TRP A 134 16.69 -0.60 -5.18
C TRP A 134 15.35 -0.65 -5.91
N VAL A 135 15.33 -1.07 -7.17
CA VAL A 135 14.08 -1.23 -7.93
C VAL A 135 13.67 -2.68 -8.10
N ALA A 136 14.40 -3.62 -7.48
CA ALA A 136 14.15 -5.04 -7.59
C ALA A 136 12.74 -5.44 -7.13
N PHE A 137 12.15 -6.37 -7.87
CA PHE A 137 10.81 -6.90 -7.60
C PHE A 137 10.87 -8.39 -7.22
N TRP A 138 11.68 -9.18 -7.94
CA TRP A 138 11.86 -10.61 -7.68
C TRP A 138 13.14 -10.89 -6.86
N ASP A 139 13.25 -10.29 -5.68
CA ASP A 139 14.46 -10.33 -4.84
C ASP A 139 14.40 -11.39 -3.72
N ALA A 140 13.21 -11.55 -3.11
CA ALA A 140 12.94 -12.39 -1.93
C ALA A 140 14.11 -12.52 -0.93
N PRO A 141 14.45 -11.43 -0.22
CA PRO A 141 15.69 -11.34 0.58
C PRO A 141 15.83 -12.37 1.70
N PHE A 142 14.72 -13.00 2.12
CA PHE A 142 14.70 -13.99 3.21
C PHE A 142 14.73 -15.44 2.74
N VAL A 143 14.73 -15.69 1.44
CA VAL A 143 14.81 -17.05 0.90
C VAL A 143 16.27 -17.45 0.76
N VAL A 144 16.72 -18.39 1.58
CA VAL A 144 18.09 -18.91 1.61
C VAL A 144 18.12 -20.32 1.01
N PRO A 145 19.03 -20.64 0.07
CA PRO A 145 20.14 -19.83 -0.45
C PRO A 145 19.74 -18.83 -1.56
N GLY A 146 18.45 -18.70 -1.88
CA GLY A 146 17.97 -17.92 -3.02
C GLY A 146 17.97 -18.73 -4.31
N ASP A 147 17.54 -18.13 -5.42
CA ASP A 147 17.52 -18.77 -6.74
C ASP A 147 18.55 -18.11 -7.69
N PRO A 148 19.69 -18.77 -8.01
CA PRO A 148 20.73 -18.22 -8.88
C PRO A 148 20.26 -17.98 -10.31
N LYS A 149 19.10 -18.52 -10.71
CA LYS A 149 18.46 -18.17 -11.99
C LYS A 149 17.74 -16.83 -11.94
N ARG A 150 17.43 -16.32 -10.75
CA ARG A 150 16.66 -15.09 -10.57
C ARG A 150 17.46 -13.90 -10.11
N ASN A 151 18.45 -14.06 -9.22
CA ASN A 151 19.25 -12.94 -8.72
C ASN A 151 20.74 -13.17 -8.95
N VAL A 152 21.47 -12.07 -9.11
CA VAL A 152 22.94 -12.06 -9.09
C VAL A 152 23.47 -12.11 -7.65
N ASP A 153 24.76 -12.38 -7.48
CA ASP A 153 25.45 -12.40 -6.17
C ASP A 153 24.86 -13.40 -5.15
N LEU A 154 24.50 -14.60 -5.62
CA LEU A 154 24.01 -15.72 -4.82
C LEU A 154 25.10 -16.81 -4.62
N PRO A 155 25.02 -17.66 -3.57
CA PRO A 155 23.91 -17.85 -2.63
C PRO A 155 23.79 -16.74 -1.57
N ARG A 156 22.58 -16.52 -1.07
CA ARG A 156 22.35 -15.83 0.21
C ARG A 156 22.82 -16.74 1.35
N THR A 157 23.20 -16.13 2.46
CA THR A 157 23.49 -16.86 3.70
C THR A 157 22.56 -16.40 4.84
N PRO A 158 22.31 -17.24 5.86
CA PRO A 158 21.50 -16.85 7.01
C PRO A 158 22.00 -15.59 7.72
N GLU A 159 23.31 -15.33 7.69
CA GLU A 159 23.95 -14.17 8.33
C GLU A 159 23.59 -12.83 7.68
N GLU A 160 23.08 -12.85 6.44
CA GLU A 160 22.54 -11.65 5.80
C GLU A 160 21.20 -11.22 6.40
N ILE A 161 20.51 -12.12 7.10
CA ILE A 161 19.19 -11.91 7.67
C ILE A 161 19.34 -11.61 9.16
N GLN A 162 18.96 -10.39 9.53
CA GLN A 162 18.94 -9.98 10.93
C GLN A 162 17.50 -9.72 11.36
N ARG A 163 17.10 -10.30 12.49
CA ARG A 163 15.87 -9.93 13.19
C ARG A 163 16.24 -9.18 14.46
N ALA A 164 15.64 -8.02 14.67
CA ALA A 164 15.94 -7.19 15.83
C ALA A 164 14.65 -6.60 16.42
N PRO A 165 14.35 -6.88 17.70
CA PRO A 165 13.29 -6.17 18.42
C PRO A 165 13.72 -4.72 18.71
N ALA A 166 12.75 -3.85 18.98
CA ALA A 166 13.03 -2.51 19.49
C ALA A 166 13.61 -2.55 20.90
N ILE A 167 14.67 -1.76 21.09
CA ILE A 167 15.26 -1.43 22.37
C ILE A 167 15.16 0.08 22.53
N PHE A 168 14.86 0.52 23.75
CA PHE A 168 14.67 1.93 24.07
C PHE A 168 15.72 2.38 25.08
N ASN A 169 16.28 3.56 24.82
CA ASN A 169 17.05 4.33 25.78
C ASN A 169 16.47 5.75 25.84
N THR A 170 15.18 5.83 26.17
CA THR A 170 14.41 7.06 26.19
C THR A 170 14.48 7.70 27.57
N THR A 171 14.76 9.01 27.63
CA THR A 171 14.81 9.78 28.88
C THR A 171 13.83 10.95 28.91
N SER A 172 13.16 11.22 27.79
CA SER A 172 12.27 12.37 27.61
C SER A 172 11.26 12.11 26.49
N CYS A 173 10.32 13.03 26.33
CA CYS A 173 9.40 13.07 25.21
C CYS A 173 9.32 14.48 24.58
N GLU A 174 8.75 14.58 23.38
CA GLU A 174 8.39 15.84 22.74
C GLU A 174 6.93 15.79 22.34
N VAL A 175 6.17 16.85 22.65
CA VAL A 175 4.75 16.97 22.31
C VAL A 175 4.57 18.09 21.31
N LYS A 176 3.87 17.78 20.22
CA LYS A 176 3.59 18.72 19.13
C LYS A 176 2.12 18.70 18.75
N THR A 177 1.53 19.89 18.60
CA THR A 177 0.23 20.05 17.94
C THR A 177 0.45 20.31 16.45
N ASP A 178 -0.27 19.60 15.58
CA ASP A 178 -0.23 19.79 14.12
C ASP A 178 -1.65 19.70 13.56
N GLY A 179 -2.29 20.86 13.37
CA GLY A 179 -3.69 20.92 12.97
C GLY A 179 -4.61 20.29 14.03
N ALA A 180 -5.34 19.25 13.66
CA ALA A 180 -6.29 18.52 14.50
C ALA A 180 -5.67 17.25 15.14
N ARG A 181 -4.34 17.12 15.14
CA ARG A 181 -3.63 16.00 15.77
C ARG A 181 -2.56 16.42 16.76
N LEU A 182 -2.21 15.49 17.63
CA LEU A 182 -1.18 15.64 18.64
C LEU A 182 -0.20 14.48 18.58
N GLU A 183 1.06 14.81 18.36
CA GLU A 183 2.16 13.87 18.26
C GLU A 183 2.94 13.86 19.58
N VAL A 184 3.16 12.66 20.12
CA VAL A 184 4.05 12.43 21.27
C VAL A 184 5.23 11.59 20.78
N ASN A 185 6.42 12.18 20.76
CA ASN A 185 7.65 11.56 20.28
C ASN A 185 8.54 11.15 21.45
N PHE A 186 9.05 9.92 21.41
CA PHE A 186 10.00 9.36 22.35
C PHE A 186 11.29 8.99 21.61
N PRO A 187 12.36 9.79 21.72
CA PRO A 187 13.64 9.48 21.08
C PRO A 187 14.35 8.32 21.78
N GLY A 188 15.36 7.74 21.12
CA GLY A 188 16.21 6.70 21.71
C GLY A 188 15.78 5.27 21.38
N LEU A 189 15.00 5.08 20.31
CA LEU A 189 14.70 3.77 19.76
C LEU A 189 15.91 3.27 18.94
N SER A 190 16.28 2.01 19.14
CA SER A 190 17.15 1.24 18.23
C SER A 190 16.51 -0.09 17.86
N MET A 191 16.70 -0.51 16.61
CA MET A 191 16.12 -1.73 16.03
C MET A 191 17.13 -2.33 15.03
N GLY A 192 18.11 -3.06 15.55
CA GLY A 192 19.19 -3.62 14.72
C GLY A 192 20.00 -2.50 14.06
N ILE A 193 19.93 -2.42 12.73
CA ILE A 193 20.62 -1.38 11.93
C ILE A 193 19.90 -0.03 11.92
N PHE A 194 18.72 0.07 12.52
CA PHE A 194 17.91 1.28 12.57
C PHE A 194 18.05 2.03 13.90
N ALA A 195 18.08 3.35 13.83
CA ALA A 195 18.03 4.25 14.99
C ALA A 195 17.03 5.39 14.77
N GLY A 196 16.32 5.79 15.82
CA GLY A 196 15.31 6.85 15.74
C GLY A 196 14.46 7.01 17.01
N GLY A 197 13.15 7.08 16.83
CA GLY A 197 12.20 7.27 17.92
C GLY A 197 10.87 6.56 17.70
N LEU A 198 10.06 6.55 18.75
CA LEU A 198 8.69 6.07 18.76
C LEU A 198 7.73 7.26 18.77
N ARG A 199 6.67 7.22 17.97
CA ARG A 199 5.64 8.26 17.93
C ARG A 199 4.27 7.68 18.22
N PHE A 200 3.52 8.38 19.06
CA PHE A 200 2.06 8.23 19.16
C PHE A 200 1.38 9.45 18.55
N THR A 201 0.44 9.23 17.63
CA THR A 201 -0.35 10.30 17.02
C THR A 201 -1.83 10.12 17.33
N HIS A 202 -2.41 11.16 17.90
CA HIS A 202 -3.80 11.24 18.34
C HIS A 202 -4.58 12.14 17.41
N TYR A 203 -5.75 11.70 16.93
CA TYR A 203 -6.53 12.45 15.95
C TYR A 203 -7.86 12.90 16.55
N ARG A 204 -8.07 14.22 16.65
CA ARG A 204 -9.36 14.76 17.09
C ARG A 204 -10.46 14.38 16.09
N GLY A 205 -11.62 14.01 16.60
CA GLY A 205 -12.80 13.58 15.83
C GLY A 205 -12.86 12.08 15.59
N THR A 206 -11.91 11.29 16.12
CA THR A 206 -11.91 9.83 15.98
C THR A 206 -11.23 9.15 17.17
N ASN A 207 -11.55 7.87 17.38
CA ASN A 207 -10.90 7.07 18.41
C ASN A 207 -9.60 6.40 17.90
N LEU A 208 -9.09 6.82 16.74
CA LEU A 208 -7.81 6.37 16.21
C LEU A 208 -6.64 6.83 17.07
N LEU A 209 -5.73 5.89 17.32
CA LEU A 209 -4.40 6.12 17.84
C LEU A 209 -3.41 5.45 16.87
N ARG A 210 -2.51 6.22 16.28
CA ARG A 210 -1.43 5.68 15.45
C ARG A 210 -0.17 5.53 16.30
N LEU A 211 0.49 4.38 16.16
CA LEU A 211 1.78 4.09 16.78
C LEU A 211 2.80 3.85 15.68
N GLU A 212 3.95 4.52 15.75
CA GLU A 212 4.99 4.41 14.73
C GLU A 212 6.39 4.25 15.33
N ALA A 213 7.20 3.39 14.75
CA ALA A 213 8.65 3.51 14.84
C ALA A 213 9.13 4.33 13.64
N ILE A 214 9.77 5.48 13.91
CA ILE A 214 10.34 6.36 12.89
C ILE A 214 11.85 6.30 13.04
N ALA A 215 12.52 5.60 12.11
CA ALA A 215 13.93 5.31 12.24
C ALA A 215 14.62 5.29 10.87
N LYS A 216 15.94 5.51 10.87
CA LYS A 216 16.77 5.46 9.66
C LYS A 216 17.97 4.54 9.86
N THR A 217 18.60 4.16 8.75
CA THR A 217 19.83 3.38 8.73
C THR A 217 20.79 3.98 7.71
N GLY A 218 22.10 3.89 7.96
CA GLY A 218 23.13 4.24 6.97
C GLY A 218 23.56 3.06 6.09
N LYS A 219 23.02 1.85 6.32
CA LYS A 219 23.40 0.65 5.57
C LYS A 219 22.82 0.70 4.16
N ASN A 220 23.67 0.45 3.17
CA ASN A 220 23.26 0.40 1.77
C ASN A 220 22.54 -0.91 1.43
N LEU A 221 21.67 -0.88 0.42
CA LEU A 221 20.96 -2.04 -0.14
C LEU A 221 20.21 -2.87 0.90
N VAL A 222 19.39 -2.20 1.72
CA VAL A 222 18.57 -2.83 2.75
C VAL A 222 17.18 -3.11 2.22
N ALA A 223 16.75 -4.35 2.37
CA ALA A 223 15.36 -4.77 2.29
C ALA A 223 14.86 -5.07 3.70
N TYR A 224 13.64 -4.67 4.05
CA TYR A 224 13.12 -4.99 5.37
C TYR A 224 11.60 -5.12 5.42
N LYS A 225 11.15 -5.79 6.47
CA LYS A 225 9.76 -5.81 6.93
C LYS A 225 9.71 -5.43 8.40
N TYR A 226 8.52 -5.14 8.92
CA TYR A 226 8.31 -4.92 10.34
C TYR A 226 7.05 -5.60 10.88
N ASP A 227 7.08 -5.90 12.17
CA ASP A 227 5.94 -6.28 12.99
C ASP A 227 5.79 -5.22 14.10
N ALA A 228 4.57 -4.93 14.53
CA ALA A 228 4.27 -3.89 15.53
C ALA A 228 3.09 -4.27 16.42
N GLY A 229 3.05 -3.81 17.67
CA GLY A 229 1.94 -4.09 18.58
C GLY A 229 2.06 -3.46 19.96
N LEU A 230 1.12 -3.82 20.82
CA LEU A 230 1.12 -3.48 22.24
C LEU A 230 1.04 -4.75 23.08
N LYS A 231 1.91 -4.83 24.08
CA LYS A 231 1.97 -5.91 25.07
C LYS A 231 1.44 -5.44 26.42
N GLY A 232 0.84 -6.34 27.18
CA GLY A 232 0.43 -6.09 28.58
C GLY A 232 -1.09 -6.01 28.78
N PHE A 233 -1.88 -6.39 27.77
CA PHE A 233 -3.33 -6.45 27.93
C PHE A 233 -3.71 -7.50 28.98
N SER A 234 -4.68 -7.17 29.82
CA SER A 234 -5.14 -8.02 30.92
C SER A 234 -6.30 -8.91 30.48
N THR A 235 -6.21 -10.21 30.76
CA THR A 235 -7.33 -11.14 30.56
C THR A 235 -8.49 -10.92 31.54
N ALA A 236 -8.28 -10.20 32.65
CA ALA A 236 -9.37 -9.82 33.54
C ALA A 236 -10.22 -8.67 32.96
N ARG A 237 -9.57 -7.75 32.24
CA ARG A 237 -10.20 -6.56 31.68
C ARG A 237 -10.74 -6.79 30.27
N LEU A 238 -9.90 -7.33 29.39
CA LEU A 238 -10.23 -7.67 28.01
C LEU A 238 -10.01 -9.19 27.85
N PRO A 239 -10.94 -10.04 28.31
CA PRO A 239 -10.77 -11.49 28.43
C PRO A 239 -10.65 -12.24 27.10
N ARG A 240 -10.88 -11.59 25.96
CA ARG A 240 -10.82 -12.26 24.66
C ARG A 240 -10.34 -11.35 23.56
N VAL A 241 -9.79 -11.98 22.51
CA VAL A 241 -9.60 -11.36 21.20
C VAL A 241 -10.58 -11.95 20.19
N ARG A 242 -11.02 -11.14 19.23
CA ARG A 242 -11.98 -11.50 18.19
C ARG A 242 -11.51 -11.08 16.81
N TRP A 243 -11.76 -11.91 15.81
CA TRP A 243 -11.50 -11.62 14.40
C TRP A 243 -12.60 -12.22 13.52
N HIS A 244 -12.60 -11.90 12.23
CA HIS A 244 -13.35 -12.67 11.24
C HIS A 244 -12.37 -13.56 10.48
N ASP A 245 -12.65 -14.86 10.38
CA ASP A 245 -11.86 -15.76 9.52
C ASP A 245 -11.96 -15.34 8.04
N THR A 246 -11.21 -16.03 7.18
CA THR A 246 -11.19 -15.71 5.74
C THR A 246 -12.54 -15.92 5.05
N GLY A 247 -13.44 -16.74 5.61
CA GLY A 247 -14.83 -16.88 5.16
C GLY A 247 -15.73 -15.73 5.64
N GLY A 248 -15.24 -14.90 6.56
CA GLY A 248 -15.98 -13.79 7.16
C GLY A 248 -16.73 -14.15 8.45
N ASN A 249 -16.57 -15.38 8.97
CA ASN A 249 -17.25 -15.78 10.21
C ASN A 249 -16.52 -15.25 11.44
N ALA A 250 -17.28 -14.82 12.45
CA ALA A 250 -16.71 -14.35 13.70
C ALA A 250 -16.03 -15.48 14.48
N GLN A 251 -14.83 -15.21 14.95
CA GLN A 251 -14.00 -16.12 15.75
C GLN A 251 -13.58 -15.42 17.05
N ASP A 252 -13.30 -16.19 18.11
CA ASP A 252 -12.74 -15.67 19.36
C ASP A 252 -11.70 -16.59 20.01
N HIS A 253 -10.82 -16.00 20.81
CA HIS A 253 -9.89 -16.71 21.69
C HIS A 253 -9.91 -16.08 23.08
N ARG A 254 -10.14 -16.90 24.12
CA ARG A 254 -10.37 -16.48 25.53
C ARG A 254 -9.21 -16.75 26.48
N PHE A 255 -8.03 -17.07 25.96
CA PHE A 255 -6.80 -17.24 26.74
C PHE A 255 -6.85 -18.30 27.86
N GLY A 256 -7.74 -19.30 27.77
CA GLY A 256 -7.81 -20.40 28.74
C GLY A 256 -6.68 -21.44 28.65
N GLY A 257 -5.91 -21.42 27.55
CA GLY A 257 -4.81 -22.37 27.31
C GLY A 257 -3.46 -21.96 27.91
N ALA A 258 -2.41 -22.71 27.58
CA ALA A 258 -1.04 -22.42 27.99
C ALA A 258 -0.50 -21.10 27.40
N ARG A 259 0.60 -20.60 27.96
CA ARG A 259 1.37 -19.49 27.39
C ARG A 259 1.85 -19.85 25.97
N HIS A 260 1.96 -18.85 25.09
CA HIS A 260 2.55 -19.04 23.76
C HIS A 260 4.04 -18.72 23.74
N ASP A 261 4.80 -19.50 23.00
CA ASP A 261 6.24 -19.26 22.75
C ASP A 261 6.48 -18.14 21.73
N GLY A 262 5.47 -17.82 20.91
CA GLY A 262 5.53 -16.81 19.87
C GLY A 262 4.14 -16.32 19.44
N PRO A 263 4.08 -15.33 18.55
CA PRO A 263 2.81 -14.79 18.08
C PRO A 263 1.98 -15.84 17.31
N VAL A 264 0.71 -15.97 17.68
CA VAL A 264 -0.27 -16.73 16.92
C VAL A 264 -0.74 -15.85 15.76
N THR A 265 -0.34 -16.22 14.55
CA THR A 265 -0.70 -15.50 13.32
C THR A 265 -2.15 -15.79 12.94
N ILE A 266 -2.90 -14.75 12.59
CA ILE A 266 -4.31 -14.85 12.21
C ILE A 266 -4.50 -14.34 10.78
N ARG A 267 -5.03 -15.22 9.92
CA ARG A 267 -5.58 -14.86 8.60
C ARG A 267 -6.98 -14.29 8.80
N ALA A 268 -7.02 -13.03 9.22
CA ALA A 268 -8.26 -12.33 9.43
C ALA A 268 -8.73 -11.69 8.11
N LYS A 269 -10.00 -11.87 7.75
CA LYS A 269 -10.63 -11.02 6.73
C LYS A 269 -10.57 -9.57 7.22
N TYR A 270 -10.18 -8.67 6.33
CA TYR A 270 -9.98 -7.24 6.58
C TYR A 270 -8.84 -6.86 7.52
N ARG A 271 -7.99 -7.82 7.93
CA ARG A 271 -6.78 -7.54 8.74
C ARG A 271 -7.07 -6.85 10.09
N VAL A 272 -8.22 -7.13 10.72
CA VAL A 272 -8.61 -6.54 12.01
C VAL A 272 -8.69 -7.60 13.10
N LEU A 273 -7.96 -7.36 14.21
CA LEU A 273 -8.07 -8.10 15.47
C LEU A 273 -8.55 -7.16 16.58
N ILE A 274 -9.43 -7.62 17.45
CA ILE A 274 -10.06 -6.79 18.48
C ILE A 274 -9.98 -7.45 19.85
N ALA A 275 -9.31 -6.82 20.81
CA ALA A 275 -9.40 -7.18 22.22
C ALA A 275 -10.70 -6.60 22.82
N GLU A 276 -11.48 -7.41 23.54
CA GLU A 276 -12.81 -7.04 24.03
C GLU A 276 -13.04 -7.48 25.47
N GLY A 277 -13.74 -6.63 26.24
CA GLY A 277 -14.28 -6.95 27.56
C GLY A 277 -15.51 -6.11 27.90
N GLY A 278 -15.98 -6.20 29.15
CA GLY A 278 -17.20 -5.50 29.59
C GLY A 278 -17.08 -3.97 29.58
N SER A 279 -15.86 -3.44 29.59
CA SER A 279 -15.57 -2.00 29.60
C SER A 279 -15.45 -1.38 28.19
N GLY A 280 -15.39 -2.21 27.13
CA GLY A 280 -15.18 -1.75 25.76
C GLY A 280 -14.21 -2.66 25.00
N SER A 281 -13.61 -2.12 23.93
CA SER A 281 -12.72 -2.88 23.06
C SER A 281 -11.62 -2.04 22.43
N VAL A 282 -10.52 -2.69 22.06
CA VAL A 282 -9.39 -2.09 21.36
C VAL A 282 -9.11 -2.90 20.10
N ALA A 283 -9.33 -2.30 18.93
CA ALA A 283 -8.93 -2.91 17.67
C ALA A 283 -7.49 -2.56 17.32
N ILE A 284 -6.84 -3.46 16.58
CA ILE A 284 -5.57 -3.22 15.92
C ILE A 284 -5.63 -3.65 14.46
N PHE A 285 -5.04 -2.84 13.57
CA PHE A 285 -5.01 -3.07 12.13
C PHE A 285 -3.87 -2.27 11.47
N PRO A 286 -3.35 -2.73 10.32
CA PRO A 286 -2.29 -2.03 9.60
C PRO A 286 -2.84 -0.84 8.79
N PRO A 287 -1.97 0.09 8.34
CA PRO A 287 -2.29 0.96 7.20
C PRO A 287 -2.81 0.13 6.01
N PRO A 288 -3.88 0.52 5.31
CA PRO A 288 -4.59 -0.38 4.41
C PRO A 288 -3.85 -0.64 3.09
N THR A 289 -3.08 0.32 2.55
CA THR A 289 -2.31 0.13 1.31
C THR A 289 -0.81 0.00 1.57
N VAL A 290 -0.18 1.00 2.21
CA VAL A 290 1.30 1.08 2.32
C VAL A 290 1.92 -0.05 3.17
N PHE A 291 1.13 -0.78 3.95
CA PHE A 291 1.60 -1.95 4.72
C PHE A 291 1.92 -3.19 3.86
N PHE A 292 1.53 -3.21 2.59
CA PHE A 292 1.60 -4.39 1.74
C PHE A 292 2.62 -4.21 0.61
N PRO A 293 3.89 -4.69 0.74
CA PRO A 293 4.84 -4.68 -0.37
C PRO A 293 4.22 -5.32 -1.62
N ALA A 294 4.48 -4.79 -2.83
CA ALA A 294 3.88 -5.41 -4.00
C ALA A 294 4.33 -6.85 -4.13
N ARG A 295 3.33 -7.62 -4.48
CA ARG A 295 3.37 -9.01 -4.88
C ARG A 295 2.56 -9.07 -6.18
N GLU A 296 2.65 -10.17 -6.91
CA GLU A 296 1.72 -10.46 -8.02
C GLU A 296 0.59 -11.40 -7.57
N VAL A 297 0.53 -11.69 -6.27
CA VAL A 297 -0.57 -12.43 -5.63
C VAL A 297 -1.04 -11.69 -4.40
N ASP A 298 -2.33 -11.82 -4.13
CA ASP A 298 -3.01 -11.08 -3.07
C ASP A 298 -3.36 -11.98 -1.88
N THR A 299 -2.72 -13.14 -1.77
CA THR A 299 -2.97 -14.15 -0.72
C THR A 299 -2.95 -13.51 0.66
N ASN A 300 -3.93 -13.86 1.51
CA ASN A 300 -3.92 -13.46 2.92
C ASN A 300 -2.89 -14.28 3.71
N LEU A 301 -1.73 -13.69 3.98
CA LEU A 301 -0.62 -14.32 4.71
C LEU A 301 -0.69 -14.15 6.24
N GLY A 302 -1.81 -13.59 6.75
CA GLY A 302 -2.04 -13.37 8.18
C GLY A 302 -1.30 -12.15 8.73
N TYR A 303 -2.02 -11.03 8.76
CA TYR A 303 -1.47 -9.70 9.03
C TYR A 303 -1.70 -9.17 10.45
N VAL A 304 -2.40 -9.94 11.28
CA VAL A 304 -2.62 -9.65 12.70
C VAL A 304 -2.27 -10.86 13.56
N TRP A 305 -1.94 -10.62 14.82
CA TRP A 305 -1.55 -11.67 15.75
C TRP A 305 -1.94 -11.36 17.19
N TYR A 306 -2.06 -12.41 17.99
CA TYR A 306 -2.09 -12.33 19.45
C TYR A 306 -1.03 -13.24 20.07
N ARG A 307 -0.61 -12.97 21.30
CA ARG A 307 0.34 -13.80 22.05
C ARG A 307 -0.01 -13.79 23.53
N LYS A 308 -0.30 -14.95 24.11
CA LYS A 308 -0.51 -15.07 25.55
C LYS A 308 0.87 -15.08 26.20
N ASP A 309 1.20 -14.02 26.92
CA ASP A 309 2.53 -13.79 27.50
C ASP A 309 2.62 -14.28 28.95
N ALA A 310 1.50 -14.33 29.67
CA ALA A 310 1.38 -14.79 31.04
C ALA A 310 -0.05 -15.32 31.29
N ASP A 311 -0.31 -15.88 32.47
CA ASP A 311 -1.64 -16.36 32.85
C ASP A 311 -2.71 -15.28 32.75
N THR A 312 -2.34 -14.04 33.08
CA THR A 312 -3.24 -12.88 33.10
C THR A 312 -2.92 -11.82 32.04
N GLY A 313 -1.94 -12.08 31.16
CA GLY A 313 -1.35 -11.07 30.28
C GLY A 313 -1.17 -11.54 28.84
N TYR A 314 -1.47 -10.68 27.87
CA TYR A 314 -1.26 -10.95 26.46
C TYR A 314 -0.86 -9.70 25.66
N ALA A 315 -0.46 -9.92 24.42
CA ALA A 315 -0.13 -8.91 23.43
C ALA A 315 -0.95 -9.09 22.16
N ILE A 316 -1.19 -8.00 21.44
CA ILE A 316 -1.80 -7.99 20.10
C ILE A 316 -0.96 -7.10 19.17
N GLY A 317 -0.93 -7.46 17.89
CA GLY A 317 -0.09 -6.76 16.93
C GLY A 317 -0.50 -6.99 15.47
N ILE A 318 0.15 -6.24 14.58
CA ILE A 318 0.22 -6.49 13.14
C ILE A 318 1.56 -7.17 12.82
N LYS A 319 1.60 -7.93 11.73
CA LYS A 319 2.83 -8.54 11.24
C LYS A 319 2.84 -8.68 9.73
N GLN A 320 4.03 -8.67 9.17
CA GLN A 320 4.25 -9.04 7.78
C GLN A 320 4.78 -10.48 7.71
N ALA A 321 4.40 -11.23 6.68
CA ALA A 321 4.94 -12.57 6.47
C ALA A 321 6.42 -12.52 6.08
N ASN A 322 7.12 -13.65 6.21
CA ASN A 322 8.52 -13.75 5.80
C ASN A 322 8.67 -14.08 4.31
N GLN A 323 7.65 -14.69 3.72
CA GLN A 323 7.63 -15.20 2.36
C GLN A 323 6.18 -15.49 1.93
N GLU A 324 5.98 -15.77 0.64
CA GLU A 324 4.73 -16.33 0.12
C GLU A 324 4.49 -17.77 0.60
N ASP A 325 3.21 -18.13 0.71
CA ASP A 325 2.79 -19.52 0.95
C ASP A 325 2.92 -20.39 -0.31
N ASP A 326 2.62 -19.81 -1.47
CA ASP A 326 2.69 -20.50 -2.74
C ASP A 326 4.12 -20.47 -3.26
N LEU A 327 4.72 -21.66 -3.36
CA LEU A 327 6.10 -21.85 -3.81
C LEU A 327 6.37 -21.28 -5.21
N ARG A 328 5.35 -21.16 -6.07
CA ARG A 328 5.48 -20.54 -7.40
C ARG A 328 5.88 -19.06 -7.30
N TYR A 329 5.43 -18.40 -6.24
CA TYR A 329 5.64 -16.98 -5.98
C TYR A 329 6.62 -16.72 -4.85
N LEU A 330 7.39 -17.73 -4.41
CA LEU A 330 8.36 -17.59 -3.32
C LEU A 330 9.36 -16.43 -3.52
N GLN A 331 9.74 -16.18 -4.79
CA GLN A 331 10.68 -15.12 -5.17
C GLN A 331 10.00 -13.74 -5.31
N ASN A 332 8.67 -13.68 -5.26
CA ASN A 332 7.82 -12.50 -5.42
C ASN A 332 7.58 -11.79 -4.07
N PHE A 333 8.66 -11.49 -3.36
CA PHE A 333 8.56 -10.98 -2.00
C PHE A 333 9.64 -9.94 -1.74
N ALA A 334 9.56 -8.82 -2.47
CA ALA A 334 10.59 -7.78 -2.47
C ALA A 334 10.74 -7.07 -1.12
N LEU A 335 9.70 -6.90 -0.31
CA LEU A 335 9.72 -6.08 0.93
C LEU A 335 9.97 -4.58 0.67
N TYR A 336 10.22 -3.80 1.72
CA TYR A 336 10.49 -2.35 1.62
C TYR A 336 11.96 -2.00 1.42
N ASN A 337 12.22 -0.95 0.66
CA ASN A 337 13.52 -0.30 0.59
C ASN A 337 13.75 0.51 1.86
N ALA A 338 14.99 0.53 2.36
CA ALA A 338 15.45 1.53 3.31
C ALA A 338 16.71 2.22 2.77
N PRO A 339 16.57 3.21 1.87
CA PRO A 339 17.72 3.96 1.38
C PRO A 339 18.48 4.64 2.52
N PRO A 340 19.82 4.75 2.44
CA PRO A 340 20.63 5.33 3.50
C PRO A 340 20.13 6.71 3.93
N GLU A 341 20.12 6.93 5.25
CA GLU A 341 19.77 8.20 5.89
C GLU A 341 18.32 8.68 5.70
N THR A 342 17.43 7.84 5.15
CA THR A 342 16.00 8.15 5.01
C THR A 342 15.19 7.68 6.22
N TRP A 343 14.21 8.50 6.63
CA TRP A 343 13.35 8.20 7.78
C TRP A 343 12.21 7.27 7.40
N GLN A 344 12.36 5.99 7.74
CA GLN A 344 11.37 4.95 7.53
C GLN A 344 10.26 5.04 8.58
N ARG A 345 8.99 5.09 8.13
CA ARG A 345 7.80 5.24 8.99
C ARG A 345 7.02 3.93 9.10
N MET A 346 7.33 3.15 10.14
CA MET A 346 6.72 1.84 10.40
C MET A 346 5.49 2.02 11.29
N ALA A 347 4.29 2.00 10.71
CA ALA A 347 3.05 2.41 11.38
C ALA A 347 2.10 1.24 11.69
N THR A 348 1.38 1.34 12.80
CA THR A 348 0.20 0.52 13.13
C THR A 348 -0.90 1.41 13.72
N TYR A 349 -2.16 1.02 13.54
CA TYR A 349 -3.31 1.74 14.08
C TYR A 349 -4.02 0.93 15.17
N PHE A 350 -4.43 1.65 16.21
CA PHE A 350 -5.37 1.18 17.21
C PHE A 350 -6.66 2.01 17.13
N TYR A 351 -7.79 1.37 17.44
CA TYR A 351 -9.06 2.07 17.62
C TYR A 351 -9.64 1.75 19.01
N VAL A 352 -9.79 2.77 19.84
CA VAL A 352 -10.10 2.64 21.28
C VAL A 352 -11.58 2.92 21.52
N SER A 353 -12.38 1.91 21.85
CA SER A 353 -13.84 2.02 21.78
C SER A 353 -14.53 1.68 23.10
N PRO A 354 -15.57 2.42 23.52
CA PRO A 354 -16.40 2.02 24.66
C PRO A 354 -17.38 0.89 24.29
N GLU A 355 -17.42 0.50 23.01
CA GLU A 355 -18.38 -0.45 22.44
C GLU A 355 -17.85 -1.89 22.36
N THR A 356 -18.75 -2.80 21.99
CA THR A 356 -18.43 -4.21 21.66
C THR A 356 -17.50 -4.32 20.45
N ALA A 357 -16.85 -5.47 20.30
CA ALA A 357 -16.00 -5.78 19.16
C ALA A 357 -16.74 -5.70 17.82
N SER A 358 -18.04 -5.99 17.78
CA SER A 358 -18.83 -5.90 16.54
C SER A 358 -18.96 -4.44 16.07
N ALA A 359 -19.36 -3.55 16.98
CA ALA A 359 -19.48 -2.12 16.69
C ALA A 359 -18.11 -1.48 16.40
N THR A 360 -17.08 -1.87 17.16
CA THR A 360 -15.70 -1.43 16.91
C THR A 360 -15.19 -1.90 15.56
N ARG A 361 -15.49 -3.14 15.14
CA ARG A 361 -15.17 -3.62 13.80
C ARG A 361 -15.83 -2.75 12.74
N ALA A 362 -17.13 -2.47 12.87
CA ALA A 362 -17.84 -1.61 11.91
C ALA A 362 -17.20 -0.22 11.81
N ALA A 363 -16.81 0.39 12.94
CA ALA A 363 -16.12 1.67 12.96
C ALA A 363 -14.74 1.63 12.28
N VAL A 364 -13.98 0.55 12.47
CA VAL A 364 -12.69 0.36 11.78
C VAL A 364 -12.90 0.14 10.29
N MET A 365 -13.85 -0.71 9.90
CA MET A 365 -14.11 -1.02 8.49
C MET A 365 -14.65 0.18 7.70
N ALA A 366 -15.30 1.14 8.37
CA ALA A 366 -15.71 2.38 7.73
C ALA A 366 -14.51 3.14 7.12
N PHE A 367 -13.30 3.01 7.67
CA PHE A 367 -12.11 3.67 7.13
C PHE A 367 -11.69 3.16 5.75
N THR A 368 -12.00 1.92 5.40
CA THR A 368 -11.74 1.36 4.05
C THR A 368 -13.03 1.16 3.26
N ARG A 369 -14.15 1.71 3.74
CA ARG A 369 -15.50 1.50 3.17
C ARG A 369 -15.82 0.00 3.01
N ASP A 370 -15.53 -0.77 4.06
CA ASP A 370 -15.67 -2.23 4.09
C ASP A 370 -14.83 -2.96 3.02
N ASP A 371 -13.65 -2.41 2.69
CA ASP A 371 -12.79 -2.84 1.58
C ASP A 371 -13.51 -2.83 0.22
N ARG A 372 -14.27 -1.76 -0.03
CA ARG A 372 -14.99 -1.59 -1.29
C ARG A 372 -14.68 -0.24 -1.92
N PHE A 373 -14.49 -0.28 -3.23
CA PHE A 373 -14.48 0.88 -4.10
C PHE A 373 -15.92 1.34 -4.27
N ALA A 374 -16.33 2.31 -3.45
CA ALA A 374 -17.71 2.77 -3.42
C ALA A 374 -18.10 3.46 -4.74
N PRO A 375 -19.35 3.25 -5.21
CA PRO A 375 -19.83 3.87 -6.43
C PRO A 375 -19.85 5.40 -6.29
N LEU A 376 -19.50 6.09 -7.39
CA LEU A 376 -19.51 7.54 -7.47
C LEU A 376 -20.39 7.96 -8.67
N PRO A 377 -21.40 8.83 -8.49
CA PRO A 377 -22.25 9.27 -9.60
C PRO A 377 -21.46 9.87 -10.75
N GLY A 378 -21.77 9.48 -11.99
CA GLY A 378 -21.04 9.90 -13.19
C GLY A 378 -19.72 9.15 -13.44
N TYR A 379 -19.39 8.17 -12.59
CA TYR A 379 -18.16 7.39 -12.69
C TYR A 379 -18.40 5.88 -12.71
N LYS A 380 -17.51 5.15 -13.39
CA LYS A 380 -17.38 3.69 -13.32
C LYS A 380 -15.96 3.29 -12.95
N THR A 381 -15.84 2.24 -12.14
CA THR A 381 -14.57 1.74 -11.65
C THR A 381 -13.93 0.81 -12.68
N MET A 382 -12.64 1.01 -12.94
CA MET A 382 -11.88 0.23 -13.91
C MET A 382 -10.51 -0.14 -13.34
N VAL A 383 -10.15 -1.41 -13.44
CA VAL A 383 -8.79 -1.90 -13.18
C VAL A 383 -8.37 -2.77 -14.37
N ASN A 384 -7.14 -2.58 -14.83
CA ASN A 384 -6.55 -3.40 -15.89
C ASN A 384 -5.42 -4.28 -15.34
N HIS A 385 -4.96 -5.21 -16.17
CA HIS A 385 -3.73 -5.97 -16.01
C HIS A 385 -3.81 -7.12 -15.02
N PHE A 386 -4.64 -8.10 -15.38
CA PHE A 386 -4.74 -9.37 -14.67
C PHE A 386 -4.30 -10.54 -15.56
N HIS A 387 -3.46 -11.41 -15.00
CA HIS A 387 -2.96 -12.64 -15.61
C HIS A 387 -3.68 -13.84 -14.98
N LEU A 388 -4.95 -14.03 -15.31
CA LEU A 388 -5.81 -15.01 -14.62
C LEU A 388 -5.67 -16.43 -15.16
N GLN A 389 -4.97 -16.61 -16.29
CA GLN A 389 -5.06 -17.83 -17.10
C GLN A 389 -6.52 -18.15 -17.40
N PHE A 390 -7.28 -17.12 -17.79
CA PHE A 390 -8.73 -17.15 -17.78
C PHE A 390 -9.25 -18.23 -18.72
N THR A 391 -8.88 -18.14 -20.00
CA THR A 391 -9.29 -19.10 -21.04
C THR A 391 -8.77 -20.50 -20.79
N ASP A 392 -7.54 -20.65 -20.30
CA ASP A 392 -6.96 -21.97 -20.00
C ASP A 392 -7.76 -22.72 -18.94
N ARG A 393 -8.15 -22.02 -17.86
CA ARG A 393 -8.93 -22.61 -16.77
C ARG A 393 -10.33 -22.99 -17.21
N LEU A 394 -10.96 -22.16 -18.03
CA LEU A 394 -12.28 -22.44 -18.61
C LEU A 394 -12.24 -23.61 -19.61
N ARG A 395 -11.19 -23.71 -20.43
CA ARG A 395 -10.97 -24.87 -21.30
C ARG A 395 -10.75 -26.13 -20.47
N ALA A 396 -9.96 -26.05 -19.40
CA ALA A 396 -9.69 -27.18 -18.51
C ALA A 396 -10.93 -27.68 -17.76
N SER A 397 -11.90 -26.81 -17.45
CA SER A 397 -13.18 -27.23 -16.89
C SER A 397 -14.16 -27.80 -17.93
N GLY A 398 -13.84 -27.68 -19.23
CA GLY A 398 -14.67 -28.14 -20.34
C GLY A 398 -15.80 -27.17 -20.73
N SER A 399 -15.82 -25.94 -20.20
CA SER A 399 -16.83 -24.93 -20.55
C SER A 399 -16.35 -23.49 -20.34
N LEU A 400 -16.54 -22.65 -21.37
CA LEU A 400 -16.32 -21.20 -21.30
C LEU A 400 -17.34 -20.46 -20.40
N ASP A 401 -18.39 -21.15 -19.92
CA ASP A 401 -19.38 -20.60 -19.00
C ASP A 401 -19.05 -20.89 -17.52
N THR A 402 -17.96 -21.61 -17.25
CA THR A 402 -17.60 -21.99 -15.88
C THR A 402 -17.35 -20.74 -15.03
N GLN A 403 -18.10 -20.59 -13.94
CA GLN A 403 -17.83 -19.52 -12.99
C GLN A 403 -16.52 -19.79 -12.26
N ILE A 404 -15.57 -18.87 -12.42
CA ILE A 404 -14.33 -18.88 -11.64
C ILE A 404 -14.42 -17.87 -10.48
N PRO A 405 -13.78 -18.16 -9.33
CA PRO A 405 -13.85 -17.29 -8.15
C PRO A 405 -13.36 -15.86 -8.39
N ASP A 406 -12.47 -15.67 -9.36
CA ASP A 406 -11.71 -14.45 -9.53
C ASP A 406 -12.60 -13.24 -9.81
N LEU A 407 -13.49 -13.38 -10.80
CA LEU A 407 -14.41 -12.31 -11.20
C LEU A 407 -15.45 -12.02 -10.12
N ALA A 408 -15.89 -13.03 -9.36
CA ALA A 408 -16.80 -12.83 -8.24
C ALA A 408 -16.13 -12.03 -7.11
N ALA A 409 -14.86 -12.31 -6.82
CA ALA A 409 -14.08 -11.55 -5.84
C ALA A 409 -13.86 -10.10 -6.30
N MET A 410 -13.54 -9.87 -7.58
CA MET A 410 -13.42 -8.53 -8.16
C MET A 410 -14.74 -7.74 -8.15
N LYS A 411 -15.87 -8.39 -8.49
CA LYS A 411 -17.22 -7.79 -8.38
C LYS A 411 -17.52 -7.36 -6.94
N ALA A 412 -17.16 -8.18 -5.95
CA ALA A 412 -17.42 -7.88 -4.54
C ALA A 412 -16.72 -6.59 -4.05
N LEU A 413 -15.54 -6.28 -4.61
CA LEU A 413 -14.82 -5.02 -4.34
C LEU A 413 -15.52 -3.78 -4.90
N GLY A 414 -16.52 -3.93 -5.78
CA GLY A 414 -17.19 -2.81 -6.44
C GLY A 414 -16.57 -2.39 -7.79
N LEU A 415 -15.88 -3.32 -8.46
CA LEU A 415 -15.31 -3.07 -9.79
C LEU A 415 -16.36 -3.28 -10.88
N ASN A 416 -16.42 -2.33 -11.84
CA ASN A 416 -17.33 -2.38 -12.99
C ASN A 416 -16.65 -2.88 -14.27
N ILE A 417 -15.39 -2.51 -14.50
CA ILE A 417 -14.66 -2.85 -15.73
C ILE A 417 -13.34 -3.50 -15.34
N ILE A 418 -13.13 -4.72 -15.82
CA ILE A 418 -11.91 -5.48 -15.59
C ILE A 418 -11.25 -5.72 -16.94
N GLY A 419 -10.08 -5.13 -17.13
CA GLY A 419 -9.20 -5.49 -18.24
C GLY A 419 -8.32 -6.65 -17.82
N LEU A 420 -8.47 -7.78 -18.51
CA LEU A 420 -7.49 -8.85 -18.44
C LEU A 420 -6.23 -8.42 -19.22
N SER A 421 -5.20 -9.25 -19.18
CA SER A 421 -3.95 -9.05 -19.95
C SER A 421 -3.27 -10.38 -20.28
N ASP A 422 -4.06 -11.44 -20.50
CA ASP A 422 -3.54 -12.78 -20.84
C ASP A 422 -2.79 -12.76 -22.20
N PHE A 423 -2.32 -13.93 -22.65
CA PHE A 423 -1.22 -14.16 -23.61
C PHE A 423 0.19 -13.87 -23.07
N HIS A 424 0.33 -14.00 -21.75
CA HIS A 424 1.57 -13.72 -21.03
C HIS A 424 2.08 -14.95 -20.27
N ALA A 425 1.31 -15.47 -19.31
CA ALA A 425 1.70 -16.58 -18.43
C ALA A 425 0.86 -17.85 -18.68
N ASP A 426 0.22 -17.91 -19.84
CA ASP A 426 -0.78 -18.89 -20.22
C ASP A 426 -0.20 -19.93 -21.19
N LYS A 427 -0.97 -20.98 -21.46
CA LYS A 427 -0.70 -21.99 -22.49
C LYS A 427 -1.19 -21.55 -23.88
N LEU A 428 -1.70 -20.34 -23.99
CA LEU A 428 -2.14 -19.74 -25.24
C LEU A 428 -0.94 -19.54 -26.18
N ARG A 429 -1.16 -19.69 -27.48
CA ARG A 429 -0.10 -19.66 -28.50
C ARG A 429 0.33 -18.23 -28.83
N ALA A 430 0.96 -17.55 -27.88
CA ALA A 430 1.31 -16.13 -27.97
C ALA A 430 2.24 -15.79 -29.16
N SER A 431 3.11 -16.72 -29.56
CA SER A 431 4.08 -16.51 -30.65
C SER A 431 3.71 -17.20 -31.97
N ASP A 432 2.49 -17.76 -32.08
CA ASP A 432 2.00 -18.31 -33.35
C ASP A 432 1.67 -17.17 -34.34
N PRO A 433 2.01 -17.30 -35.64
CA PRO A 433 1.90 -16.22 -36.62
C PRO A 433 0.46 -15.94 -37.09
N GLY A 434 -0.54 -16.67 -36.60
CA GLY A 434 -1.94 -16.37 -36.91
C GLY A 434 -2.88 -17.49 -36.50
N PRO A 435 -2.97 -18.61 -37.25
CA PRO A 435 -4.08 -19.55 -37.12
C PRO A 435 -4.29 -20.11 -35.71
N GLY A 436 -3.21 -20.47 -35.02
CA GLY A 436 -3.29 -20.98 -33.66
C GLY A 436 -3.60 -19.88 -32.66
N ARG A 437 -2.93 -18.73 -32.79
CA ARG A 437 -3.16 -17.57 -31.93
C ARG A 437 -4.58 -17.02 -32.06
N PHE A 438 -5.12 -16.93 -33.29
CA PHE A 438 -6.47 -16.45 -33.56
C PHE A 438 -7.53 -17.39 -33.01
N ALA A 439 -7.32 -18.71 -33.08
CA ALA A 439 -8.19 -19.66 -32.41
C ALA A 439 -8.19 -19.46 -30.88
N ASP A 440 -7.04 -19.14 -30.28
CA ASP A 440 -6.94 -18.82 -28.86
C ASP A 440 -7.61 -17.48 -28.50
N GLN A 441 -7.41 -16.45 -29.34
CA GLN A 441 -8.05 -15.14 -29.18
C GLN A 441 -9.57 -15.26 -29.28
N LYS A 442 -10.08 -16.09 -30.21
CA LYS A 442 -11.52 -16.31 -30.36
C LYS A 442 -12.15 -16.85 -29.08
N ASP A 443 -11.54 -17.86 -28.46
CA ASP A 443 -12.03 -18.41 -27.20
C ASP A 443 -11.87 -17.41 -26.04
N TYR A 444 -10.78 -16.63 -26.03
CA TYR A 444 -10.56 -15.56 -25.06
C TYR A 444 -11.63 -14.46 -25.13
N PHE A 445 -11.97 -14.02 -26.35
CA PHE A 445 -13.02 -13.05 -26.60
C PHE A 445 -14.38 -13.59 -26.17
N GLU A 446 -14.70 -14.83 -26.55
CA GLU A 446 -15.97 -15.46 -26.19
C GLU A 446 -16.10 -15.69 -24.68
N ALA A 447 -15.02 -16.09 -24.01
CA ALA A 447 -14.99 -16.24 -22.56
C ALA A 447 -15.26 -14.91 -21.84
N CYS A 448 -14.59 -13.83 -22.26
CA CYS A 448 -14.80 -12.51 -21.67
C CYS A 448 -16.23 -11.99 -21.92
N ARG A 449 -16.75 -12.22 -23.13
CA ARG A 449 -18.13 -11.87 -23.50
C ARG A 449 -19.15 -12.59 -22.61
N ARG A 450 -18.97 -13.90 -22.37
CA ARG A 450 -19.85 -14.72 -21.50
C ARG A 450 -19.76 -14.36 -20.02
N ALA A 451 -18.60 -13.89 -19.57
CA ALA A 451 -18.38 -13.52 -18.18
C ALA A 451 -18.86 -12.08 -17.84
N SER A 452 -19.15 -11.29 -18.87
CA SER A 452 -19.64 -9.92 -18.74
C SER A 452 -21.16 -9.87 -18.49
N ASP A 453 -21.62 -8.74 -17.95
CA ASP A 453 -23.00 -8.45 -17.54
C ASP A 453 -23.29 -6.94 -17.63
N THR A 454 -24.54 -6.52 -17.38
CA THR A 454 -25.08 -5.17 -17.60
C THR A 454 -24.32 -4.04 -16.87
N ASP A 455 -23.63 -4.34 -15.77
CA ASP A 455 -22.80 -3.38 -15.01
C ASP A 455 -21.43 -3.97 -14.62
N PHE A 456 -21.01 -5.02 -15.32
CA PHE A 456 -19.72 -5.67 -15.14
C PHE A 456 -19.14 -6.15 -16.46
N LEU A 457 -18.08 -5.51 -16.94
CA LEU A 457 -17.47 -5.81 -18.23
C LEU A 457 -16.08 -6.41 -18.05
N VAL A 458 -15.87 -7.58 -18.66
CA VAL A 458 -14.56 -8.23 -18.74
C VAL A 458 -14.00 -8.00 -20.13
N LEU A 459 -12.84 -7.36 -20.22
CA LEU A 459 -12.24 -6.96 -21.48
C LEU A 459 -11.03 -7.84 -21.81
N PRO A 460 -10.98 -8.43 -23.02
CA PRO A 460 -9.89 -9.31 -23.46
C PRO A 460 -8.71 -8.49 -23.99
N TRP A 461 -8.25 -7.51 -23.22
CA TRP A 461 -7.03 -6.79 -23.53
C TRP A 461 -5.80 -7.66 -23.22
N GLU A 462 -4.62 -7.24 -23.70
CA GLU A 462 -3.42 -8.07 -23.68
C GLU A 462 -2.20 -7.26 -23.21
N GLU A 463 -1.23 -7.94 -22.60
CA GLU A 463 0.14 -7.44 -22.39
C GLU A 463 1.10 -8.08 -23.42
N PRO A 464 1.03 -7.73 -24.72
CA PRO A 464 1.70 -8.48 -25.79
C PRO A 464 3.24 -8.42 -25.71
N SER A 465 3.78 -7.32 -25.16
CA SER A 465 5.21 -7.10 -24.86
C SER A 465 6.15 -7.40 -26.04
N ALA A 466 5.85 -6.82 -27.20
CA ALA A 466 6.66 -6.92 -28.41
C ALA A 466 6.91 -5.56 -29.08
N TYR A 467 8.08 -5.41 -29.69
CA TYR A 467 8.50 -4.31 -30.58
C TYR A 467 8.71 -2.91 -29.99
N PHE A 468 7.96 -2.48 -28.98
CA PHE A 468 8.14 -1.14 -28.36
C PHE A 468 9.22 -1.09 -27.26
N GLY A 469 9.63 -2.25 -26.73
CA GLY A 469 10.52 -2.36 -25.57
C GLY A 469 9.76 -2.25 -24.24
N GLY A 470 10.28 -2.93 -23.21
CA GLY A 470 9.57 -3.09 -21.95
C GLY A 470 8.29 -3.92 -22.09
N HIS A 471 7.53 -4.05 -21.01
CA HIS A 471 6.16 -4.52 -21.08
C HIS A 471 5.18 -3.37 -21.25
N TYR A 472 4.07 -3.64 -21.93
CA TYR A 472 2.99 -2.70 -22.10
C TYR A 472 1.65 -3.41 -22.27
N ASN A 473 0.60 -2.75 -21.81
CA ASN A 473 -0.78 -3.16 -22.05
C ASN A 473 -1.30 -2.51 -23.34
N LEU A 474 -1.97 -3.31 -24.16
CA LEU A 474 -2.67 -2.88 -25.36
C LEU A 474 -4.18 -2.96 -25.13
N ILE A 475 -4.87 -1.85 -25.36
CA ILE A 475 -6.30 -1.71 -25.15
C ILE A 475 -6.99 -1.27 -26.44
N GLY A 476 -8.11 -1.90 -26.78
CA GLY A 476 -8.83 -1.69 -28.03
C GLY A 476 -10.33 -1.46 -27.84
N PRO A 477 -11.03 -0.88 -28.83
CA PRO A 477 -12.45 -0.53 -28.73
C PRO A 477 -13.38 -1.75 -28.87
N ARG A 478 -12.83 -2.91 -29.23
CA ARG A 478 -13.53 -4.17 -29.48
C ARG A 478 -12.51 -5.31 -29.45
N PRO A 479 -12.93 -6.58 -29.54
CA PRO A 479 -12.00 -7.68 -29.79
C PRO A 479 -11.28 -7.51 -31.15
N LEU A 480 -9.95 -7.64 -31.13
CA LEU A 480 -9.07 -7.45 -32.30
C LEU A 480 -8.18 -8.68 -32.49
N PHE A 481 -8.29 -9.33 -33.65
CA PHE A 481 -7.39 -10.44 -34.00
C PHE A 481 -6.05 -9.91 -34.49
N PHE A 482 -4.96 -10.27 -33.80
CA PHE A 482 -3.62 -9.86 -34.21
C PHE A 482 -2.56 -10.87 -33.77
N SER A 483 -1.53 -11.10 -34.60
CA SER A 483 -0.32 -11.83 -34.23
C SER A 483 0.82 -10.86 -33.91
N LYS A 484 1.70 -11.25 -32.97
CA LYS A 484 2.96 -10.55 -32.70
C LYS A 484 4.17 -11.16 -33.41
N VAL A 485 3.90 -11.89 -34.49
CA VAL A 485 4.89 -12.50 -35.37
C VAL A 485 4.36 -12.41 -36.79
N ARG A 486 5.17 -11.83 -37.68
CA ARG A 486 4.87 -11.70 -39.12
C ARG A 486 6.03 -12.31 -39.93
N PRO A 487 5.88 -13.53 -40.48
CA PRO A 487 6.88 -14.14 -41.34
C PRO A 487 7.09 -13.35 -42.64
N ALA A 488 8.24 -13.57 -43.27
CA ALA A 488 8.56 -12.95 -44.55
C ALA A 488 7.49 -13.28 -45.61
N GLY A 489 7.01 -12.26 -46.32
CA GLY A 489 5.97 -12.40 -47.35
C GLY A 489 4.54 -12.39 -46.83
N GLN A 490 4.30 -12.47 -45.51
CA GLN A 490 2.95 -12.34 -44.96
C GLN A 490 2.48 -10.87 -45.05
N PRO A 491 1.25 -10.60 -45.53
CA PRO A 491 0.70 -9.25 -45.50
C PRO A 491 0.55 -8.75 -44.06
N TRP A 492 0.57 -7.42 -43.88
CA TRP A 492 0.39 -6.79 -42.57
C TRP A 492 -1.04 -6.97 -42.04
N THR A 493 -2.03 -6.98 -42.94
CA THR A 493 -3.43 -7.26 -42.63
C THR A 493 -4.05 -8.06 -43.76
N GLU A 494 -5.00 -8.93 -43.44
CA GLU A 494 -5.77 -9.69 -44.40
C GLU A 494 -7.19 -9.97 -43.89
N GLN A 495 -8.06 -10.38 -44.81
CA GLN A 495 -9.38 -10.89 -44.48
C GLN A 495 -9.28 -12.41 -44.36
N ASP A 496 -9.08 -12.89 -43.14
CA ASP A 496 -9.08 -14.31 -42.82
C ASP A 496 -10.51 -14.88 -42.93
N PRO A 497 -10.70 -16.03 -43.60
CA PRO A 497 -12.03 -16.60 -43.81
C PRO A 497 -12.73 -17.08 -42.52
N ALA A 498 -11.97 -17.38 -41.45
CA ALA A 498 -12.49 -17.85 -40.17
C ALA A 498 -12.60 -16.75 -39.11
N PHE A 499 -11.70 -15.76 -39.14
CA PHE A 499 -11.58 -14.74 -38.09
C PHE A 499 -11.92 -13.32 -38.55
N GLY A 500 -12.13 -13.11 -39.84
CA GLY A 500 -12.41 -11.80 -40.40
C GLY A 500 -11.14 -10.97 -40.59
N LYS A 501 -11.19 -9.66 -40.31
CA LYS A 501 -10.00 -8.81 -40.44
C LYS A 501 -8.99 -9.16 -39.36
N VAL A 502 -7.77 -9.51 -39.77
CA VAL A 502 -6.66 -9.84 -38.88
C VAL A 502 -5.44 -8.96 -39.15
N TYR A 503 -4.56 -8.83 -38.17
CA TYR A 503 -3.30 -8.10 -38.27
C TYR A 503 -2.12 -8.99 -37.93
N HIS A 504 -0.99 -8.74 -38.58
CA HIS A 504 0.28 -9.41 -38.30
C HIS A 504 1.33 -8.35 -38.05
N THR A 505 1.83 -8.30 -36.81
CA THR A 505 2.84 -7.32 -36.41
C THR A 505 4.22 -7.98 -36.39
N GLY A 506 5.17 -7.35 -37.08
CA GLY A 506 6.57 -7.78 -37.19
C GLY A 506 7.60 -6.75 -36.73
N SER A 507 7.16 -5.52 -36.45
CA SER A 507 8.01 -4.38 -36.07
C SER A 507 7.25 -3.34 -35.25
N ALA A 508 7.94 -2.30 -34.77
CA ALA A 508 7.30 -1.19 -34.07
C ALA A 508 6.36 -0.39 -35.00
N GLU A 509 6.72 -0.27 -36.27
CA GLU A 509 5.90 0.39 -37.29
C GLU A 509 4.59 -0.38 -37.53
N ASP A 510 4.67 -1.71 -37.62
CA ASP A 510 3.47 -2.54 -37.79
C ASP A 510 2.51 -2.42 -36.59
N VAL A 511 3.04 -2.39 -35.36
CA VAL A 511 2.22 -2.21 -34.14
C VAL A 511 1.61 -0.80 -34.13
N GLN A 512 2.40 0.24 -34.41
CA GLN A 512 1.88 1.61 -34.45
C GLN A 512 0.79 1.79 -35.51
N GLN A 513 0.99 1.22 -36.71
CA GLN A 513 -0.01 1.24 -37.77
C GLN A 513 -1.29 0.49 -37.37
N PHE A 514 -1.17 -0.61 -36.61
CA PHE A 514 -2.31 -1.36 -36.08
C PHE A 514 -3.12 -0.53 -35.08
N LEU A 515 -2.42 0.13 -34.14
CA LEU A 515 -3.06 1.00 -33.16
C LEU A 515 -3.81 2.16 -33.82
N GLU A 516 -3.22 2.77 -34.86
CA GLU A 516 -3.85 3.83 -35.64
C GLU A 516 -5.06 3.35 -36.42
N ALA A 517 -4.96 2.19 -37.10
CA ALA A 517 -6.03 1.63 -37.90
C ALA A 517 -7.26 1.22 -37.09
N GLU A 518 -7.07 0.84 -35.82
CA GLU A 518 -8.13 0.37 -34.93
C GLU A 518 -8.52 1.38 -33.85
N ASN A 519 -7.89 2.56 -33.82
CA ASN A 519 -8.03 3.52 -32.72
C ASN A 519 -7.83 2.87 -31.34
N ALA A 520 -6.83 2.00 -31.27
CA ALA A 520 -6.39 1.31 -30.06
C ALA A 520 -5.25 2.07 -29.40
N PHE A 521 -5.01 1.81 -28.12
CA PHE A 521 -4.06 2.54 -27.29
C PHE A 521 -3.16 1.59 -26.52
N TRP A 522 -2.06 2.13 -25.99
CA TRP A 522 -1.18 1.37 -25.13
C TRP A 522 -0.56 2.24 -24.03
N TYR A 523 -0.10 1.60 -22.96
CA TYR A 523 0.64 2.24 -21.88
C TYR A 523 1.68 1.29 -21.28
N THR A 524 2.76 1.85 -20.75
CA THR A 524 3.87 1.06 -20.17
C THR A 524 3.41 0.33 -18.91
N ALA A 525 3.56 -0.98 -18.86
CA ALA A 525 3.33 -1.76 -17.66
C ALA A 525 4.51 -1.60 -16.69
N HIS A 526 4.19 -1.55 -15.39
CA HIS A 526 5.13 -1.56 -14.27
C HIS A 526 6.46 -0.79 -14.54
N PRO A 527 6.40 0.54 -14.74
CA PRO A 527 7.53 1.32 -15.25
C PRO A 527 8.77 1.22 -14.36
N ARG A 528 9.95 1.20 -14.99
CA ARG A 528 11.27 1.18 -14.34
C ARG A 528 11.54 -0.01 -13.41
N THR A 529 10.77 -1.09 -13.54
CA THR A 529 10.95 -2.34 -12.79
C THR A 529 10.63 -3.54 -13.65
N LYS A 530 11.02 -4.73 -13.18
CA LYS A 530 10.83 -5.99 -13.90
C LYS A 530 11.30 -5.86 -15.35
N SER A 531 10.60 -6.46 -16.30
CA SER A 531 10.84 -6.36 -17.74
C SER A 531 10.72 -4.94 -18.32
N SER A 532 10.24 -3.96 -17.56
CA SER A 532 10.21 -2.55 -17.94
C SER A 532 11.32 -1.73 -17.26
N ALA A 533 12.35 -2.36 -16.68
CA ALA A 533 13.53 -1.63 -16.20
C ALA A 533 14.19 -0.85 -17.35
N GLY A 534 14.44 0.45 -17.13
CA GLY A 534 14.92 1.38 -18.16
C GLY A 534 13.83 1.99 -19.06
N TYR A 535 12.56 1.60 -18.89
CA TYR A 535 11.42 2.11 -19.66
C TYR A 535 10.43 2.87 -18.75
N PRO A 536 9.78 3.94 -19.23
CA PRO A 536 9.76 4.43 -20.63
C PRO A 536 10.97 5.27 -21.05
N ASP A 537 11.92 5.53 -20.15
CA ASP A 537 13.05 6.46 -20.35
C ASP A 537 13.85 6.18 -21.64
N ALA A 538 14.01 4.91 -22.04
CA ALA A 538 14.76 4.52 -23.23
C ALA A 538 14.03 4.76 -24.57
N TYR A 539 12.69 4.84 -24.59
CA TYR A 539 11.92 5.03 -25.84
C TYR A 539 11.15 6.34 -25.92
N GLN A 540 11.24 7.21 -24.92
CA GLN A 540 10.52 8.49 -24.86
C GLN A 540 10.73 9.43 -26.06
N ASP A 541 11.71 9.18 -26.94
CA ASP A 541 11.90 9.94 -28.19
C ASP A 541 11.44 9.21 -29.46
N LYS A 542 11.05 7.94 -29.34
CA LYS A 542 10.67 7.12 -30.48
C LYS A 542 9.30 7.53 -30.99
N PHE A 543 9.08 7.35 -32.29
CA PHE A 543 7.84 7.80 -32.96
C PHE A 543 6.58 7.23 -32.31
N PHE A 544 6.60 5.96 -31.89
CA PHE A 544 5.47 5.29 -31.24
C PHE A 544 5.18 5.82 -29.83
N ALA A 545 6.19 6.32 -29.11
CA ALA A 545 6.00 6.97 -27.81
C ALA A 545 5.62 8.46 -27.96
N ARG A 546 6.02 9.08 -29.07
CA ARG A 546 5.60 10.42 -29.49
C ARG A 546 4.29 10.38 -30.28
N SER A 547 3.32 9.65 -29.74
CA SER A 547 2.00 9.42 -30.34
C SER A 547 0.91 9.64 -29.31
N ASP A 548 -0.27 10.06 -29.79
CA ASP A 548 -1.49 10.12 -28.99
C ASP A 548 -2.06 8.71 -28.66
N HIS A 549 -1.57 7.67 -29.34
CA HIS A 549 -1.89 6.27 -29.04
C HIS A 549 -1.14 5.74 -27.81
N PHE A 550 -0.05 6.38 -27.41
CA PHE A 550 0.63 6.12 -26.13
C PHE A 550 -0.02 6.94 -25.02
N LEU A 551 -0.68 6.28 -24.07
CA LEU A 551 -1.44 6.95 -23.00
C LEU A 551 -0.55 7.37 -21.82
N GLY A 552 0.57 6.70 -21.59
CA GLY A 552 1.43 6.95 -20.44
C GLY A 552 1.90 5.66 -19.77
N ILE A 553 1.84 5.60 -18.45
CA ILE A 553 2.44 4.50 -17.68
C ILE A 553 1.48 3.98 -16.58
N ALA A 554 1.70 2.74 -16.17
CA ALA A 554 0.98 2.11 -15.08
C ALA A 554 1.35 2.74 -13.72
N PHE A 555 0.35 2.87 -12.86
CA PHE A 555 0.49 3.13 -11.43
C PHE A 555 0.11 1.88 -10.65
N LYS A 556 1.10 1.29 -9.98
CA LYS A 556 0.92 0.19 -9.03
C LYS A 556 1.74 0.48 -7.78
N PRO A 557 1.10 0.73 -6.62
CA PRO A 557 1.72 1.37 -5.47
C PRO A 557 2.81 0.51 -4.82
N GLY A 558 2.64 -0.82 -4.82
CA GLY A 558 3.55 -1.70 -4.08
C GLY A 558 4.89 -1.95 -4.78
N MET A 559 5.00 -1.66 -6.08
CA MET A 559 6.18 -1.99 -6.86
C MET A 559 7.29 -0.98 -6.50
N GLY A 560 8.12 -1.31 -5.50
CA GLY A 560 9.27 -0.49 -5.08
C GLY A 560 9.10 0.34 -3.83
N MET A 561 8.25 -0.09 -2.88
CA MET A 561 7.92 0.74 -1.72
C MET A 561 9.10 1.07 -0.82
N ASP A 562 9.09 2.31 -0.36
CA ASP A 562 10.00 2.91 0.59
C ASP A 562 9.14 3.67 1.60
N LEU A 563 9.21 3.30 2.89
CA LEU A 563 8.36 3.93 3.93
C LEU A 563 8.87 5.32 4.34
N SER A 564 9.88 5.86 3.67
CA SER A 564 10.28 7.26 3.78
C SER A 564 9.59 8.18 2.78
N GLU A 565 8.99 7.64 1.71
CA GLU A 565 8.23 8.43 0.74
C GLU A 565 6.95 8.97 1.38
N LEU A 566 6.57 10.19 0.97
CA LEU A 566 5.32 10.82 1.43
C LEU A 566 4.10 10.41 0.59
N ARG A 567 4.36 9.74 -0.53
CA ARG A 567 3.38 9.33 -1.55
C ARG A 567 3.66 7.89 -1.91
N LEU A 568 2.65 7.18 -2.37
CA LEU A 568 2.87 5.87 -2.97
C LEU A 568 3.61 6.04 -4.31
N ALA A 569 4.71 5.30 -4.47
CA ALA A 569 5.50 5.22 -5.70
C ALA A 569 6.03 6.58 -6.23
N GLU A 570 6.54 7.44 -5.33
CA GLU A 570 7.03 8.79 -5.63
C GLU A 570 8.18 8.77 -6.65
N GLY A 571 9.26 8.03 -6.34
CA GLY A 571 10.44 7.99 -7.20
C GLY A 571 10.27 7.19 -8.49
N ARG A 572 9.31 6.25 -8.51
CA ARG A 572 9.14 5.32 -9.64
C ARG A 572 8.15 5.81 -10.67
N THR A 573 6.94 6.19 -10.23
CA THR A 573 5.81 6.46 -11.13
C THR A 573 5.61 7.95 -11.33
N PHE A 574 5.52 8.73 -10.25
CA PHE A 574 5.32 10.17 -10.34
C PHE A 574 6.50 10.88 -11.00
N ASP A 575 7.75 10.54 -10.63
CA ASP A 575 8.92 11.09 -11.32
C ASP A 575 8.92 10.75 -12.83
N ALA A 576 8.56 9.52 -13.21
CA ALA A 576 8.53 9.10 -14.61
C ALA A 576 7.48 9.86 -15.43
N ILE A 577 6.24 9.96 -14.91
CA ILE A 577 5.16 10.61 -15.65
C ILE A 577 5.33 12.12 -15.74
N ASP A 578 5.84 12.76 -14.68
CA ASP A 578 6.03 14.20 -14.64
C ASP A 578 7.16 14.61 -15.61
N ARG A 579 8.25 13.83 -15.67
CA ARG A 579 9.32 14.03 -16.66
C ARG A 579 8.84 13.84 -18.10
N LEU A 580 8.02 12.82 -18.34
CA LEU A 580 7.46 12.54 -19.66
C LEU A 580 6.57 13.70 -20.14
N ASN A 581 5.73 14.25 -19.25
CA ASN A 581 4.90 15.41 -19.58
C ASN A 581 5.70 16.69 -19.78
N ASN A 582 6.78 16.91 -19.02
CA ASN A 582 7.70 18.01 -19.30
C ASN A 582 8.33 17.88 -20.68
N ARG A 583 8.81 16.67 -21.04
CA ARG A 583 9.41 16.42 -22.35
C ARG A 583 8.44 16.70 -23.50
N TYR A 584 7.18 16.32 -23.33
CA TYR A 584 6.15 16.45 -24.38
C TYR A 584 5.38 17.76 -24.34
N ALA A 585 5.69 18.64 -23.38
CA ALA A 585 5.11 19.98 -23.33
C ALA A 585 5.39 20.73 -24.64
N GLY A 586 4.33 21.25 -25.27
CA GLY A 586 4.44 21.97 -26.54
C GLY A 586 4.69 21.10 -27.78
N ALA A 587 4.69 19.77 -27.65
CA ALA A 587 4.90 18.86 -28.79
C ALA A 587 3.64 18.61 -29.65
N GLY A 588 2.50 19.25 -29.32
CA GLY A 588 1.21 19.00 -29.97
C GLY A 588 0.56 17.66 -29.60
N LEU A 589 1.13 16.93 -28.63
CA LEU A 589 0.61 15.67 -28.10
C LEU A 589 -0.31 15.91 -26.91
N ARG A 590 -1.20 14.97 -26.62
CA ARG A 590 -1.94 14.94 -25.36
C ARG A 590 -1.02 14.64 -24.17
N PRO A 591 -1.41 15.05 -22.93
CA PRO A 591 -0.67 14.67 -21.74
C PRO A 591 -0.63 13.16 -21.59
N LYS A 592 0.39 12.70 -20.88
CA LYS A 592 0.56 11.29 -20.53
C LYS A 592 0.07 11.07 -19.11
N TYR A 593 -0.57 9.94 -18.89
CA TYR A 593 -1.35 9.65 -17.70
C TYR A 593 -0.77 8.49 -16.88
N LEU A 594 -1.11 8.50 -15.59
CA LEU A 594 -0.91 7.38 -14.68
C LEU A 594 -2.21 6.56 -14.66
N ILE A 595 -2.15 5.32 -15.13
CA ILE A 595 -3.30 4.42 -15.20
C ILE A 595 -3.18 3.41 -14.06
N GLY A 596 -4.20 3.36 -13.19
CA GLY A 596 -4.29 2.38 -12.10
C GLY A 596 -4.28 0.95 -12.65
N ASP A 597 -3.40 0.13 -12.12
CA ASP A 597 -3.04 -1.16 -12.71
C ASP A 597 -2.74 -2.17 -11.59
N ALA A 598 -3.08 -3.44 -11.81
CA ALA A 598 -2.91 -4.49 -10.81
C ALA A 598 -1.67 -5.37 -11.02
N ASP A 599 -1.32 -5.76 -12.25
CA ASP A 599 -0.28 -6.76 -12.59
C ASP A 599 -0.24 -7.94 -11.60
N THR A 600 -1.35 -8.65 -11.48
CA THR A 600 -1.50 -9.76 -10.52
C THR A 600 -2.17 -10.97 -11.17
N TYR A 601 -1.95 -12.13 -10.57
CA TYR A 601 -2.46 -13.41 -11.06
C TYR A 601 -3.86 -13.71 -10.51
N GLN A 602 -4.18 -14.98 -10.40
CA GLN A 602 -5.47 -15.51 -10.00
C GLN A 602 -5.94 -14.98 -8.62
N LYS A 603 -7.24 -15.08 -8.34
CA LYS A 603 -7.93 -14.47 -7.19
C LYS A 603 -8.96 -15.40 -6.55
N TRP A 604 -9.04 -15.37 -5.22
CA TRP A 604 -9.99 -16.15 -4.41
C TRP A 604 -10.74 -15.26 -3.42
N PRO A 605 -11.97 -15.62 -3.00
CA PRO A 605 -12.74 -14.82 -2.05
C PRO A 605 -12.09 -14.64 -0.67
N HIS A 606 -11.10 -15.48 -0.35
CA HIS A 606 -10.35 -15.43 0.91
C HIS A 606 -9.04 -14.62 0.82
N ASP A 607 -8.69 -14.11 -0.35
CA ASP A 607 -7.52 -13.27 -0.56
C ASP A 607 -7.76 -11.85 -0.04
N ASP A 608 -6.66 -11.11 0.11
CA ASP A 608 -6.62 -9.75 0.62
C ASP A 608 -6.44 -8.75 -0.54
N LEU A 609 -7.49 -8.61 -1.36
CA LEU A 609 -7.40 -7.93 -2.66
C LEU A 609 -7.33 -6.41 -2.58
N PHE A 610 -8.14 -5.81 -1.70
CA PHE A 610 -8.31 -4.36 -1.63
C PHE A 610 -6.99 -3.59 -1.50
N PRO A 611 -6.04 -3.97 -0.62
CA PRO A 611 -4.75 -3.30 -0.49
C PRO A 611 -3.91 -3.20 -1.77
N GLY A 612 -4.00 -4.21 -2.65
CA GLY A 612 -3.18 -4.31 -3.85
C GLY A 612 -3.74 -3.53 -5.04
N PHE A 613 -4.99 -3.06 -4.95
CA PHE A 613 -5.74 -2.56 -6.10
C PHE A 613 -5.78 -1.03 -6.07
N THR A 614 -5.32 -0.42 -7.17
CA THR A 614 -5.57 1.00 -7.43
C THR A 614 -6.52 1.13 -8.60
N VAL A 615 -7.56 1.95 -8.41
CA VAL A 615 -8.74 1.91 -9.26
C VAL A 615 -8.87 3.22 -10.02
N ASN A 616 -9.08 3.10 -11.32
CA ASN A 616 -9.44 4.22 -12.18
C ASN A 616 -10.94 4.46 -12.05
N TYR A 617 -11.32 5.66 -11.61
CA TYR A 617 -12.72 6.11 -11.67
C TYR A 617 -12.87 6.88 -12.97
N LEU A 618 -13.38 6.21 -14.00
CA LEU A 618 -13.61 6.78 -15.32
C LEU A 618 -14.89 7.60 -15.32
N GLN A 619 -14.88 8.83 -15.83
CA GLN A 619 -16.11 9.57 -16.09
C GLN A 619 -16.89 8.88 -17.20
N LEU A 620 -17.91 8.14 -16.81
CA LEU A 620 -18.64 7.24 -17.68
C LEU A 620 -20.04 7.01 -17.09
N GLU A 621 -21.08 7.32 -17.87
CA GLU A 621 -22.47 7.20 -17.40
C GLU A 621 -22.90 5.75 -17.17
N ARG A 622 -22.49 4.85 -18.08
CA ARG A 622 -22.81 3.42 -18.00
C ARG A 622 -21.65 2.56 -18.48
N VAL A 623 -21.59 1.33 -17.99
CA VAL A 623 -20.71 0.31 -18.56
C VAL A 623 -21.27 -0.11 -19.94
N PRO A 624 -20.47 -0.08 -21.01
CA PRO A 624 -20.87 -0.65 -22.30
C PRO A 624 -21.15 -2.15 -22.19
N GLY A 625 -22.06 -2.65 -23.02
CA GLY A 625 -22.28 -4.08 -23.16
C GLY A 625 -21.09 -4.80 -23.80
N PRO A 626 -20.95 -6.12 -23.61
CA PRO A 626 -19.82 -6.87 -24.16
C PRO A 626 -19.81 -6.94 -25.71
N ASP A 627 -20.97 -6.75 -26.36
CA ASP A 627 -21.12 -6.69 -27.82
C ASP A 627 -21.16 -5.24 -28.36
N GLU A 628 -21.08 -4.24 -27.48
CA GLU A 628 -21.06 -2.83 -27.86
C GLU A 628 -19.63 -2.33 -28.12
N ASP A 629 -19.51 -1.13 -28.71
CA ASP A 629 -18.24 -0.42 -28.88
C ASP A 629 -17.72 0.13 -27.54
N TRP A 630 -16.48 -0.20 -27.19
CA TRP A 630 -15.80 0.23 -25.96
C TRP A 630 -15.04 1.55 -26.12
N SER A 631 -15.14 2.21 -27.29
CA SER A 631 -14.60 3.55 -27.52
C SER A 631 -14.93 4.59 -26.42
N PRO A 632 -16.10 4.57 -25.75
CA PRO A 632 -16.35 5.47 -24.61
C PRO A 632 -15.34 5.31 -23.47
N ILE A 633 -14.92 4.07 -23.16
CA ILE A 633 -13.90 3.78 -22.14
C ILE A 633 -12.55 4.35 -22.59
N LEU A 634 -12.17 4.07 -23.84
CA LEU A 634 -10.90 4.54 -24.41
C LEU A 634 -10.86 6.07 -24.52
N ALA A 635 -11.97 6.71 -24.86
CA ALA A 635 -12.09 8.16 -24.91
C ALA A 635 -11.87 8.78 -23.53
N ALA A 636 -12.47 8.22 -22.47
CA ALA A 636 -12.26 8.70 -21.10
C ALA A 636 -10.77 8.60 -20.70
N LEU A 637 -10.11 7.48 -21.01
CA LEU A 637 -8.67 7.31 -20.76
C LEU A 637 -7.82 8.29 -21.58
N ARG A 638 -8.05 8.41 -22.89
CA ARG A 638 -7.32 9.31 -23.79
C ARG A 638 -7.53 10.79 -23.45
N GLU A 639 -8.68 11.15 -22.90
CA GLU A 639 -9.00 12.52 -22.50
C GLU A 639 -8.56 12.84 -21.07
N GLY A 640 -8.01 11.87 -20.32
CA GLY A 640 -7.65 12.07 -18.92
C GLY A 640 -8.86 12.31 -18.01
N LYS A 641 -10.06 11.88 -18.45
CA LYS A 641 -11.33 12.04 -17.72
C LYS A 641 -11.50 10.95 -16.67
N PHE A 642 -10.53 10.84 -15.78
CA PHE A 642 -10.53 9.90 -14.68
C PHE A 642 -9.60 10.36 -13.56
N PHE A 643 -9.80 9.82 -12.38
CA PHE A 643 -8.82 9.90 -11.29
C PHE A 643 -8.48 8.48 -10.83
N VAL A 644 -7.32 8.33 -10.22
CA VAL A 644 -6.88 7.06 -9.62
C VAL A 644 -6.94 7.20 -8.10
N THR A 645 -7.36 6.14 -7.41
CA THR A 645 -7.45 6.12 -5.94
C THR A 645 -7.14 4.73 -5.38
N THR A 646 -6.68 4.71 -4.13
CA THR A 646 -6.59 3.51 -3.28
C THR A 646 -7.94 3.10 -2.65
N GLY A 647 -8.98 3.95 -2.72
CA GLY A 647 -10.33 3.66 -2.24
C GLY A 647 -10.79 4.47 -1.03
N GLU A 648 -9.87 5.05 -0.26
CA GLU A 648 -10.13 5.85 0.93
C GLU A 648 -10.41 7.32 0.61
N VAL A 649 -9.75 7.86 -0.42
CA VAL A 649 -9.85 9.26 -0.85
C VAL A 649 -10.50 9.34 -2.22
N PHE A 650 -11.50 10.18 -2.42
CA PHE A 650 -12.14 10.41 -3.72
C PHE A 650 -12.05 11.87 -4.13
N ILE A 651 -11.91 12.10 -5.44
CA ILE A 651 -11.95 13.43 -6.06
C ILE A 651 -13.24 13.49 -6.89
N ARG A 652 -14.27 14.11 -6.33
CA ARG A 652 -15.61 14.21 -6.94
C ARG A 652 -15.67 15.22 -8.08
N HIS A 653 -14.85 16.26 -7.96
CA HIS A 653 -14.75 17.32 -8.95
C HIS A 653 -13.31 17.80 -9.02
N TYR A 654 -12.86 18.14 -10.23
CA TYR A 654 -11.59 18.81 -10.47
C TYR A 654 -11.72 19.77 -11.65
N ALA A 655 -11.22 20.98 -11.48
CA ALA A 655 -11.13 21.96 -12.55
C ALA A 655 -9.91 22.86 -12.36
N VAL A 656 -9.38 23.36 -13.48
CA VAL A 656 -8.42 24.45 -13.50
C VAL A 656 -9.14 25.68 -14.04
N THR A 657 -9.45 26.64 -13.17
CA THR A 657 -10.22 27.85 -13.50
C THR A 657 -9.30 29.07 -13.58
N GLY A 658 -9.84 30.18 -14.12
CA GLY A 658 -9.06 31.40 -14.39
C GLY A 658 -8.42 31.43 -15.78
N THR A 659 -7.68 32.49 -16.07
CA THR A 659 -7.06 32.73 -17.40
C THR A 659 -5.66 33.33 -17.26
N GLY A 660 -4.84 33.16 -18.30
CA GLY A 660 -3.45 33.63 -18.31
C GLY A 660 -2.64 33.04 -17.15
N ALA A 661 -1.86 33.90 -16.50
CA ALA A 661 -1.01 33.56 -15.36
C ALA A 661 -1.76 33.32 -14.04
N ARG A 662 -2.99 33.82 -13.89
CA ARG A 662 -3.73 33.70 -12.62
C ARG A 662 -4.77 32.61 -12.74
N ARG A 663 -4.45 31.41 -12.23
CA ARG A 663 -5.34 30.26 -12.25
C ARG A 663 -5.60 29.74 -10.85
N THR A 664 -6.62 28.90 -10.74
CA THR A 664 -6.97 28.22 -9.49
C THR A 664 -7.23 26.76 -9.78
N VAL A 665 -6.62 25.89 -8.97
CA VAL A 665 -6.98 24.47 -8.94
C VAL A 665 -8.14 24.32 -7.97
N GLU A 666 -9.28 23.87 -8.48
CA GLU A 666 -10.47 23.57 -7.70
C GLU A 666 -10.64 22.05 -7.63
N ALA A 667 -10.81 21.51 -6.42
CA ALA A 667 -11.03 20.08 -6.22
C ALA A 667 -12.01 19.83 -5.07
N GLU A 668 -13.06 19.04 -5.32
CA GLU A 668 -13.95 18.54 -4.25
C GLU A 668 -13.49 17.14 -3.86
N VAL A 669 -13.11 16.99 -2.59
CA VAL A 669 -12.43 15.80 -2.08
C VAL A 669 -13.19 15.24 -0.89
N ASP A 670 -13.36 13.93 -0.88
CA ASP A 670 -13.87 13.15 0.25
C ASP A 670 -12.83 12.16 0.74
N TRP A 671 -12.79 11.91 2.03
CA TRP A 671 -11.80 10.99 2.61
C TRP A 671 -12.33 10.29 3.86
N THR A 672 -11.69 9.18 4.23
CA THR A 672 -12.04 8.41 5.43
C THR A 672 -11.03 8.55 6.56
N PHE A 673 -9.72 8.53 6.28
CA PHE A 673 -8.68 8.81 7.27
C PHE A 673 -8.38 10.32 7.38
N PRO A 674 -7.87 10.82 8.51
CA PRO A 674 -7.45 12.21 8.63
C PRO A 674 -6.46 12.58 7.50
N LEU A 675 -6.65 13.74 6.86
CA LEU A 675 -5.78 14.15 5.75
C LEU A 675 -4.38 14.56 6.23
N GLU A 676 -3.38 14.36 5.38
CA GLU A 676 -2.02 14.85 5.60
C GLU A 676 -1.78 16.13 4.80
N PHE A 677 -1.95 16.05 3.47
CA PHE A 677 -1.80 17.19 2.57
C PHE A 677 -2.54 17.01 1.26
N VAL A 678 -2.78 18.13 0.59
CA VAL A 678 -3.10 18.18 -0.84
C VAL A 678 -1.96 18.86 -1.57
N GLU A 679 -1.79 18.57 -2.85
CA GLU A 679 -0.73 19.17 -3.64
C GLU A 679 -1.16 19.52 -5.05
N VAL A 680 -0.61 20.63 -5.54
CA VAL A 680 -0.64 21.01 -6.95
C VAL A 680 0.76 20.78 -7.50
N VAL A 681 0.88 19.99 -8.56
CA VAL A 681 2.14 19.70 -9.23
C VAL A 681 2.07 20.24 -10.65
N TRP A 682 3.12 20.91 -11.11
CA TRP A 682 3.18 21.52 -12.43
C TRP A 682 4.55 21.30 -13.06
N GLY A 683 4.63 21.54 -14.36
CA GLY A 683 5.91 21.60 -15.05
C GLY A 683 5.95 22.70 -16.10
N ASP A 684 7.13 23.24 -16.33
CA ASP A 684 7.40 24.32 -17.29
C ASP A 684 8.01 23.80 -18.61
N GLY A 685 8.11 22.47 -18.76
CA GLY A 685 8.79 21.80 -19.88
C GLY A 685 10.24 21.42 -19.59
N GLN A 686 10.82 21.90 -18.49
CA GLN A 686 12.18 21.55 -18.04
C GLN A 686 12.19 21.03 -16.60
N GLN A 687 11.57 21.75 -15.67
CA GLN A 687 11.52 21.45 -14.26
C GLN A 687 10.09 21.11 -13.82
N VAL A 688 10.00 20.27 -12.78
CA VAL A 688 8.74 19.93 -12.12
C VAL A 688 8.71 20.70 -10.80
N GLY A 689 7.68 21.49 -10.59
CA GLY A 689 7.43 22.20 -9.34
C GLY A 689 6.19 21.66 -8.65
N ARG A 690 6.09 21.94 -7.34
CA ARG A 690 4.92 21.55 -6.55
C ARG A 690 4.65 22.57 -5.44
N GLU A 691 3.38 22.66 -5.07
CA GLU A 691 2.91 23.36 -3.89
C GLU A 691 2.15 22.36 -3.03
N ILE A 692 2.59 22.21 -1.77
CA ILE A 692 1.97 21.33 -0.79
C ILE A 692 1.18 22.20 0.19
N VAL A 693 -0.12 21.95 0.28
CA VAL A 693 -1.00 22.56 1.27
C VAL A 693 -1.26 21.52 2.35
N ARG A 694 -0.75 21.76 3.56
CA ARG A 694 -1.02 20.89 4.71
C ARG A 694 -2.52 20.84 4.99
N ALA A 695 -3.03 19.66 5.30
CA ALA A 695 -4.45 19.39 5.55
C ALA A 695 -4.67 18.70 6.91
N THR A 696 -3.70 18.84 7.82
CA THR A 696 -3.65 18.17 9.12
C THR A 696 -4.70 18.66 10.10
N ASP A 697 -5.34 19.79 9.80
CA ASP A 697 -6.49 20.35 10.50
C ASP A 697 -7.81 19.61 10.18
N LEU A 698 -7.84 18.81 9.11
CA LEU A 698 -9.05 18.16 8.64
C LEU A 698 -9.26 16.78 9.30
N PRO A 699 -10.37 16.59 10.04
CA PRO A 699 -10.69 15.34 10.72
C PRO A 699 -11.05 14.23 9.71
N PRO A 700 -11.11 12.95 10.13
CA PRO A 700 -11.53 11.85 9.25
C PRO A 700 -13.00 11.97 8.82
N PHE A 701 -13.40 11.16 7.83
CA PHE A 701 -14.77 11.11 7.29
C PHE A 701 -15.30 12.48 6.83
N GLY A 702 -14.44 13.27 6.20
CA GLY A 702 -14.75 14.63 5.78
C GLY A 702 -14.95 14.77 4.27
N THR A 703 -15.50 15.92 3.90
CA THR A 703 -15.55 16.44 2.53
C THR A 703 -15.13 17.90 2.53
N LYS A 704 -14.40 18.33 1.51
CA LYS A 704 -13.97 19.73 1.35
C LYS A 704 -13.74 20.07 -0.11
N ARG A 705 -14.18 21.26 -0.50
CA ARG A 705 -13.75 21.92 -1.73
C ARG A 705 -12.49 22.73 -1.47
N PHE A 706 -11.40 22.33 -2.09
CA PHE A 706 -10.14 23.08 -2.14
C PHE A 706 -10.19 24.04 -3.32
N ALA A 707 -9.69 25.26 -3.10
CA ALA A 707 -9.45 26.26 -4.14
C ALA A 707 -8.04 26.81 -3.90
N ILE A 708 -7.08 26.35 -4.70
CA ILE A 708 -5.66 26.64 -4.54
C ILE A 708 -5.23 27.56 -5.69
N PRO A 709 -5.02 28.86 -5.42
CA PRO A 709 -4.47 29.77 -6.42
C PRO A 709 -3.08 29.30 -6.82
N PHE A 710 -2.77 29.30 -8.12
CA PHE A 710 -1.42 29.05 -8.59
C PHE A 710 -1.06 29.97 -9.75
N ASP A 711 0.18 30.45 -9.74
CA ASP A 711 0.73 31.28 -10.83
C ASP A 711 1.09 30.38 -12.01
N ALA A 712 0.34 30.44 -13.11
CA ALA A 712 0.58 29.66 -14.32
C ALA A 712 1.69 30.23 -15.24
N THR A 713 2.37 31.31 -14.85
CA THR A 713 3.43 31.94 -15.68
C THR A 713 4.51 30.93 -16.07
N GLY A 714 4.69 30.71 -17.37
CA GLY A 714 5.68 29.79 -17.94
C GLY A 714 5.35 28.29 -17.76
N LYS A 715 4.32 27.94 -16.99
CA LYS A 715 3.93 26.55 -16.73
C LYS A 715 3.16 25.98 -17.91
N LYS A 716 3.44 24.74 -18.25
CA LYS A 716 2.88 24.03 -19.40
C LYS A 716 1.79 23.04 -19.03
N TRP A 717 1.90 22.42 -17.86
CA TRP A 717 0.88 21.50 -17.35
C TRP A 717 0.72 21.60 -15.84
N VAL A 718 -0.42 21.10 -15.35
CA VAL A 718 -0.72 20.99 -13.91
C VAL A 718 -1.53 19.72 -13.61
N ARG A 719 -1.32 19.14 -12.42
CA ARG A 719 -2.15 18.07 -11.83
C ARG A 719 -2.34 18.29 -10.34
N PHE A 720 -3.27 17.55 -9.74
CA PHE A 720 -3.60 17.62 -8.32
C PHE A 720 -3.59 16.22 -7.69
N ALA A 721 -3.16 16.14 -6.43
CA ALA A 721 -3.20 14.91 -5.64
C ALA A 721 -3.52 15.20 -4.17
N VAL A 722 -4.03 14.18 -3.48
CA VAL A 722 -4.41 14.21 -2.06
C VAL A 722 -3.86 12.97 -1.38
N TRP A 723 -3.32 13.15 -0.18
CA TRP A 723 -2.76 12.08 0.64
C TRP A 723 -3.23 12.19 2.08
N ASP A 724 -3.62 11.04 2.65
CA ASP A 724 -4.06 10.94 4.04
C ASP A 724 -2.95 10.46 4.99
N SER A 725 -3.27 10.40 6.28
CA SER A 725 -2.31 9.99 7.31
C SER A 725 -1.81 8.56 7.14
N ALA A 726 -2.52 7.68 6.44
CA ALA A 726 -2.11 6.30 6.17
C ALA A 726 -1.41 6.15 4.81
N VAL A 727 -1.07 7.25 4.14
CA VAL A 727 -0.46 7.29 2.80
C VAL A 727 -1.39 6.73 1.73
N ASN A 728 -2.70 6.69 2.00
CA ASN A 728 -3.69 6.45 0.95
C ASN A 728 -3.87 7.74 0.16
N GLY A 729 -4.22 7.62 -1.11
CA GLY A 729 -4.26 8.80 -1.95
C GLY A 729 -5.13 8.68 -3.17
N ALA A 730 -5.44 9.85 -3.71
CA ALA A 730 -6.09 10.01 -4.99
C ALA A 730 -5.42 11.12 -5.79
N PHE A 731 -5.38 10.98 -7.11
CA PHE A 731 -4.82 11.98 -7.99
C PHE A 731 -5.57 12.07 -9.32
N VAL A 732 -5.61 13.27 -9.88
CA VAL A 732 -6.12 13.52 -11.23
C VAL A 732 -4.97 13.60 -12.23
N GLN A 733 -5.32 13.40 -13.49
CA GLN A 733 -4.37 13.41 -14.58
C GLN A 733 -3.85 14.82 -14.93
N PRO A 734 -2.62 14.95 -15.44
CA PRO A 734 -2.11 16.22 -15.97
C PRO A 734 -3.01 16.84 -17.04
N VAL A 735 -3.16 18.16 -16.99
CA VAL A 735 -3.80 18.97 -18.04
C VAL A 735 -2.83 20.01 -18.59
N TRP A 736 -2.86 20.24 -19.90
CA TRP A 736 -2.11 21.34 -20.52
C TRP A 736 -2.72 22.69 -20.14
N LEU A 737 -1.86 23.67 -19.85
CA LEU A 737 -2.27 25.03 -19.49
C LEU A 737 -2.42 25.93 -20.72
N GLU A 738 -1.58 25.72 -21.74
CA GLU A 738 -1.66 26.39 -23.04
C GLU A 738 -2.14 25.35 -24.07
N ARG A 739 -3.17 25.68 -24.85
CA ARG A 739 -3.61 24.87 -25.99
C ARG A 739 -3.11 25.50 -27.28
#